data_AF-A0A498K5F4-F1
#
_entry.id   AF-A0A498K5F4-F1
#
_cell.length_a   1.000
_cell.length_b   1.000
_cell.length_c   1.000
_cell.angle_alpha   90.00
_cell.angle_beta   90.00
_cell.angle_gamma   90.00
#
_symmetry.space_group_name_H-M   'P 1'
#
loop_
_entity.id
_entity.type
_entity.pdbx_description
1 polymer ?
#
loop_
_entity_poly.entity_id
_entity_poly.type
_entity_poly.pdbx_seq_one_letter_code
_entity_poly.pdbx_strand_id
1 'polypeptide(L)'
;MQEHNKLVIIVGAGPSGLATAGCLSRLAIPYIVLEREDCFASLWKKYSYDRLHLHLQKQFCELPHMSFPTSYPTYVPKNQFIQYLEDYVSHFSISPMYKRNVESAEYDQVSKKWIVKAKNIGGSSEMEEYFGGFLVVATGEATDPYTPEIEGLSSFNGDVLHSTKFKSGKEFENKKVLVVGAGNSGMEISLDLANHSAKTSIIVRSPVHFLSRGMVYLALVLLKHFPLSMVDSLLVLLSKLVYGNLASYGIERPQEGPFYMKGKYGKYPAIDVGAYRKIKSGEIQVLPAEIGSIRGGQVELKNGKSYPFDAIIFCTGFKRSTNLWLKMEFHDQASLIIGRERMDYIAHFCNVPKEEEHNKVVIIVGAGPSGLATAGCLSRLAIPYIILEREDCFASLWKKYSYDRLHLHLQKQFCELPHMSFPTSCPTYVPKHQFIQYLEDYVSHFSISPMYKRNVESAEYDQVSKKWTVKAKNIGGSGEMEEYFGGFLVVATGEATNPYTPEIEGLSSFNGDVLHSTKYKSGKEFENKKVLVVGAGNSGMEISLDLANHGAKTSIIVRSPVHFLSRGMVYLALVLLKHFPLSMVDSLLVLLSKLVYGNLASYGIERPQEGPFYMKVKYGKYPAIDVGTYRKIKSGEIQVLPAEIGSIRGGQVELKNGKSYQFDAILLCTGFKRLTNLWLKGDDYLLKEDGIPKPSFPNHWKGKNGLYCVGLSRRGLYGSKEDAQNIANDINSRKCQNSIHTSEMQEHNKVVIIVGAGTSGLAMAGCLSRLAIPYIILEREDCFASLWKKYSYDRLHLHLRKQFCELPHMSFPTSYPTYVPKNQFIRYLEDYVSHFSIRPMYKRNVESAQYDQVSKKWIVKAKNVGGSGEMEEYFGGFLVLATGETTDPYIPEIEGLSSFNGDVLHSTKYKSGKEFENKKVLVVGAGNSGMEISLDLANHGAKTSIIVRSPVHFLSRGMLYFFVLLKLFPSSMVDSLLVLLSKLVFGNLASYGIERPQKGPIYMKAKYGKYPIIDVGTCRKIKSGEIQVLPAEIGSIRGGQVELKNGKSYQFDAIIFCTGFKSSTNLWIKGDDYLLKEDGIPKPSSPDLWEWKGKNGLYCVGLSGRGFNGSKMDAQNIANDIKSFL
;
A
#
# COMPACT_ATOMS: atom_id res chain seq x y z
N MET A 1 12.76 -44.45 -22.05
CA MET A 1 14.11 -44.09 -21.51
C MET A 1 14.40 -42.58 -21.40
N GLN A 2 13.65 -41.66 -22.02
CA GLN A 2 13.91 -40.20 -21.93
C GLN A 2 13.26 -39.47 -20.73
N GLU A 3 12.30 -40.05 -20.00
CA GLU A 3 11.59 -39.35 -18.90
C GLU A 3 12.40 -39.19 -17.60
N HIS A 4 13.31 -40.11 -17.28
CA HIS A 4 14.07 -40.07 -16.02
C HIS A 4 15.15 -38.98 -15.95
N ASN A 5 15.45 -38.27 -17.03
CA ASN A 5 16.46 -37.19 -17.02
C ASN A 5 15.92 -35.85 -16.47
N LYS A 6 14.61 -35.73 -16.23
CA LYS A 6 13.98 -34.50 -15.73
C LYS A 6 13.53 -34.58 -14.26
N LEU A 7 13.76 -35.72 -13.59
CA LEU A 7 13.35 -35.91 -12.19
C LEU A 7 14.20 -35.07 -11.24
N VAL A 8 13.55 -34.30 -10.38
CA VAL A 8 14.18 -33.50 -9.32
C VAL A 8 14.05 -34.21 -7.97
N ILE A 9 15.17 -34.44 -7.28
CA ILE A 9 15.17 -34.99 -5.91
C ILE A 9 15.28 -33.83 -4.92
N ILE A 10 14.28 -33.67 -4.05
CA ILE A 10 14.27 -32.66 -3.00
C ILE A 10 14.54 -33.33 -1.66
N VAL A 11 15.55 -32.88 -0.94
CA VAL A 11 15.89 -33.40 0.40
C VAL A 11 15.43 -32.42 1.47
N GLY A 12 14.38 -32.79 2.21
CA GLY A 12 13.74 -32.01 3.27
C GLY A 12 12.36 -31.48 2.86
N ALA A 13 11.35 -31.72 3.68
CA ALA A 13 9.97 -31.24 3.52
C ALA A 13 9.64 -30.08 4.49
N GLY A 14 10.64 -29.24 4.81
CA GLY A 14 10.42 -27.95 5.45
C GLY A 14 9.81 -26.91 4.50
N PRO A 15 9.53 -25.67 4.97
CA PRO A 15 8.95 -24.62 4.13
C PRO A 15 9.66 -24.41 2.78
N SER A 16 11.00 -24.46 2.74
CA SER A 16 11.77 -24.33 1.50
C SER A 16 11.58 -25.51 0.53
N GLY A 17 11.47 -26.73 1.05
CA GLY A 17 11.24 -27.93 0.25
C GLY A 17 9.83 -27.96 -0.31
N LEU A 18 8.84 -27.61 0.52
CA LEU A 18 7.45 -27.46 0.09
C LEU A 18 7.28 -26.36 -0.96
N ALA A 19 7.94 -25.20 -0.78
CA ALA A 19 7.94 -24.12 -1.78
C ALA A 19 8.47 -24.60 -3.14
N THR A 20 9.57 -25.37 -3.11
CA THR A 20 10.20 -25.92 -4.31
C THR A 20 9.26 -26.92 -4.98
N ALA A 21 8.72 -27.87 -4.21
CA ALA A 21 7.75 -28.85 -4.69
C ALA A 21 6.52 -28.17 -5.31
N GLY A 22 5.93 -27.17 -4.66
CA GLY A 22 4.77 -26.43 -5.20
C GLY A 22 5.07 -25.72 -6.52
N CYS A 23 6.27 -25.15 -6.68
CA CYS A 23 6.70 -24.56 -7.95
C CYS A 23 6.88 -25.63 -9.04
N LEU A 24 7.46 -26.79 -8.72
CA LEU A 24 7.66 -27.90 -9.66
C LEU A 24 6.32 -28.55 -10.05
N SER A 25 5.39 -28.75 -9.12
CA SER A 25 4.01 -29.20 -9.39
C SER A 25 3.32 -28.32 -10.42
N ARG A 26 3.41 -27.00 -10.23
CA ARG A 26 2.80 -26.02 -11.14
C ARG A 26 3.39 -26.06 -12.55
N LEU A 27 4.68 -26.41 -12.68
CA LEU A 27 5.38 -26.54 -13.95
C LEU A 27 5.28 -27.95 -14.56
N ALA A 28 4.55 -28.87 -13.91
CA ALA A 28 4.48 -30.28 -14.28
C ALA A 28 5.86 -30.95 -14.41
N ILE A 29 6.84 -30.51 -13.61
CA ILE A 29 8.17 -31.13 -13.56
C ILE A 29 8.11 -32.26 -12.53
N PRO A 30 8.49 -33.51 -12.88
CA PRO A 30 8.45 -34.62 -11.94
C PRO A 30 9.47 -34.40 -10.83
N TYR A 31 9.05 -34.65 -9.59
CA TYR A 31 9.92 -34.54 -8.42
C TYR A 31 9.56 -35.60 -7.36
N ILE A 32 10.52 -35.84 -6.47
CA ILE A 32 10.29 -36.56 -5.22
C ILE A 32 10.79 -35.70 -4.06
N VAL A 33 10.15 -35.82 -2.89
CA VAL A 33 10.57 -35.14 -1.67
C VAL A 33 10.90 -36.19 -0.63
N LEU A 34 12.14 -36.24 -0.18
CA LEU A 34 12.60 -37.14 0.86
C LEU A 34 12.61 -36.39 2.20
N GLU A 35 11.87 -36.89 3.19
CA GLU A 35 11.80 -36.32 4.54
C GLU A 35 12.21 -37.38 5.56
N ARG A 36 13.15 -37.02 6.44
CA ARG A 36 13.67 -37.95 7.46
C ARG A 36 12.65 -38.23 8.56
N GLU A 37 11.75 -37.29 8.82
CA GLU A 37 10.67 -37.41 9.80
C GLU A 37 9.41 -38.07 9.20
N ASP A 38 8.46 -38.39 10.08
CA ASP A 38 7.12 -38.91 9.72
C ASP A 38 6.12 -37.82 9.28
N CYS A 39 6.55 -36.56 9.20
CA CYS A 39 5.73 -35.44 8.82
C CYS A 39 6.55 -34.32 8.17
N PHE A 40 5.91 -33.55 7.29
CA PHE A 40 6.50 -32.33 6.75
C PHE A 40 6.55 -31.21 7.80
N ALA A 41 7.45 -30.25 7.58
CA ALA A 41 7.69 -29.13 8.50
C ALA A 41 7.90 -29.58 9.96
N SER A 42 8.60 -30.70 10.16
CA SER A 42 8.84 -31.33 11.46
C SER A 42 9.45 -30.38 12.51
N LEU A 43 10.29 -29.43 12.10
CA LEU A 43 10.78 -28.36 12.99
C LEU A 43 9.62 -27.60 13.66
N TRP A 44 8.58 -27.28 12.89
CA TRP A 44 7.40 -26.57 13.39
C TRP A 44 6.47 -27.51 14.14
N LYS A 45 6.15 -28.69 13.59
CA LYS A 45 5.20 -29.62 14.23
C LYS A 45 5.74 -30.26 15.51
N LYS A 46 7.00 -30.70 15.51
CA LYS A 46 7.61 -31.50 16.59
C LYS A 46 8.60 -30.75 17.46
N TYR A 47 9.44 -29.87 16.91
CA TYR A 47 10.62 -29.36 17.63
C TYR A 47 10.54 -27.88 18.03
N SER A 48 9.37 -27.25 17.89
CA SER A 48 9.15 -25.86 18.32
C SER A 48 8.22 -25.76 19.54
N TYR A 49 8.33 -24.67 20.29
CA TYR A 49 7.54 -24.33 21.47
C TYR A 49 6.23 -23.60 21.12
N ASP A 50 5.27 -23.63 22.02
CA ASP A 50 3.86 -23.32 21.69
C ASP A 50 3.58 -21.83 21.51
N ARG A 51 4.30 -20.97 22.25
CA ARG A 51 4.23 -19.51 22.11
C ARG A 51 4.78 -18.98 20.77
N LEU A 52 5.48 -19.80 19.99
CA LEU A 52 6.20 -19.31 18.80
C LEU A 52 5.26 -18.61 17.79
N HIS A 53 5.71 -17.45 17.31
CA HIS A 53 5.09 -16.74 16.19
C HIS A 53 6.16 -16.46 15.13
N LEU A 54 5.74 -16.27 13.88
CA LEU A 54 6.61 -15.72 12.86
C LEU A 54 7.13 -14.34 13.31
N HIS A 55 8.45 -14.18 13.31
CA HIS A 55 9.08 -12.90 13.69
C HIS A 55 8.96 -11.84 12.59
N LEU A 56 8.74 -12.26 11.35
CA LEU A 56 8.46 -11.38 10.21
C LEU A 56 6.96 -11.31 9.96
N GLN A 57 6.53 -10.22 9.30
CA GLN A 57 5.13 -10.09 8.92
C GLN A 57 4.76 -11.12 7.87
N LYS A 58 3.50 -11.58 7.88
CA LYS A 58 2.98 -12.67 7.02
C LYS A 58 3.36 -12.53 5.54
N GLN A 59 3.31 -11.31 4.99
CA GLN A 59 3.68 -11.00 3.60
C GLN A 59 5.13 -11.34 3.21
N PHE A 60 6.06 -11.47 4.17
CA PHE A 60 7.45 -11.90 3.92
C PHE A 60 7.67 -13.41 4.11
N CYS A 61 6.63 -14.13 4.55
CA CYS A 61 6.68 -15.56 4.86
C CYS A 61 5.74 -16.38 3.97
N GLU A 62 5.09 -15.75 2.98
CA GLU A 62 4.23 -16.44 2.01
C GLU A 62 5.09 -17.38 1.16
N LEU A 63 4.54 -18.58 0.92
CA LEU A 63 5.11 -19.53 -0.02
C LEU A 63 4.69 -19.10 -1.44
N PRO A 64 5.48 -19.41 -2.47
CA PRO A 64 5.16 -19.04 -3.84
C PRO A 64 3.76 -19.51 -4.24
N HIS A 65 3.01 -18.65 -4.93
CA HIS A 65 1.69 -18.95 -5.49
C HIS A 65 0.54 -19.16 -4.49
N MET A 66 0.76 -18.93 -3.18
CA MET A 66 -0.32 -18.94 -2.19
C MET A 66 -0.06 -17.87 -1.10
N SER A 67 -0.97 -16.91 -0.98
CA SER A 67 -0.87 -15.89 0.08
C SER A 67 -1.51 -16.37 1.39
N PHE A 68 -1.12 -15.78 2.51
CA PHE A 68 -1.81 -16.05 3.78
C PHE A 68 -3.26 -15.53 3.74
N PRO A 69 -4.19 -16.20 4.43
CA PRO A 69 -5.54 -15.69 4.64
C PRO A 69 -5.54 -14.26 5.21
N THR A 70 -6.47 -13.42 4.76
CA THR A 70 -6.59 -12.03 5.22
C THR A 70 -6.92 -11.95 6.70
N SER A 71 -7.66 -12.94 7.23
CA SER A 71 -8.02 -13.11 8.64
C SER A 71 -6.83 -13.36 9.57
N TYR A 72 -5.71 -13.88 9.07
CA TYR A 72 -4.54 -14.16 9.89
C TYR A 72 -3.90 -12.87 10.42
N PRO A 73 -3.38 -12.85 11.66
CA PRO A 73 -2.73 -11.68 12.23
C PRO A 73 -1.44 -11.34 11.47
N THR A 74 -0.93 -10.12 11.70
CA THR A 74 0.29 -9.65 11.01
C THR A 74 1.50 -10.56 11.25
N TYR A 75 1.65 -11.08 12.47
CA TYR A 75 2.68 -12.05 12.86
C TYR A 75 1.97 -13.36 13.20
N VAL A 76 2.11 -14.35 12.33
CA VAL A 76 1.29 -15.57 12.36
C VAL A 76 1.75 -16.50 13.50
N PRO A 77 0.85 -16.96 14.39
CA PRO A 77 1.16 -17.98 15.39
C PRO A 77 1.56 -19.32 14.75
N LYS A 78 2.38 -20.10 15.45
CA LYS A 78 2.85 -21.45 15.03
C LYS A 78 1.74 -22.32 14.44
N ASN A 79 0.62 -22.48 15.14
CA ASN A 79 -0.45 -23.40 14.72
C ASN A 79 -1.12 -22.93 13.42
N GLN A 80 -1.32 -21.62 13.25
CA GLN A 80 -1.84 -21.06 12.01
C GLN A 80 -0.83 -21.17 10.86
N PHE A 81 0.47 -21.05 11.15
CA PHE A 81 1.50 -21.29 10.14
C PHE A 81 1.53 -22.77 9.72
N ILE A 82 1.38 -23.72 10.65
CA ILE A 82 1.25 -25.15 10.35
C ILE A 82 0.02 -25.43 9.47
N GLN A 83 -1.14 -24.86 9.82
CA GLN A 83 -2.35 -24.98 9.00
C GLN A 83 -2.12 -24.43 7.59
N TYR A 84 -1.49 -23.26 7.47
CA TYR A 84 -1.13 -22.70 6.17
C TYR A 84 -0.21 -23.63 5.34
N LEU A 85 0.74 -24.34 5.98
CA LEU A 85 1.56 -25.33 5.29
C LEU A 85 0.76 -26.57 4.88
N GLU A 86 -0.22 -27.00 5.68
CA GLU A 86 -1.17 -28.07 5.34
C GLU A 86 -2.02 -27.70 4.13
N ASP A 87 -2.58 -26.49 4.13
CA ASP A 87 -3.34 -25.96 3.00
C ASP A 87 -2.47 -25.89 1.74
N TYR A 88 -1.18 -25.53 1.89
CA TYR A 88 -0.24 -25.46 0.76
C TYR A 88 0.06 -26.83 0.16
N VAL A 89 0.32 -27.82 1.03
CA VAL A 89 0.55 -29.21 0.64
C VAL A 89 -0.68 -29.78 -0.08
N SER A 90 -1.87 -29.52 0.44
CA SER A 90 -3.13 -29.92 -0.17
C SER A 90 -3.35 -29.23 -1.53
N HIS A 91 -3.14 -27.92 -1.61
CA HIS A 91 -3.34 -27.12 -2.82
C HIS A 91 -2.47 -27.60 -3.98
N PHE A 92 -1.22 -27.97 -3.73
CA PHE A 92 -0.27 -28.45 -4.76
C PHE A 92 -0.17 -29.97 -4.85
N SER A 93 -1.00 -30.72 -4.10
CA SER A 93 -0.97 -32.18 -4.03
C SER A 93 0.44 -32.76 -3.79
N ILE A 94 1.18 -32.14 -2.86
CA ILE A 94 2.56 -32.53 -2.56
C ILE A 94 2.54 -33.78 -1.67
N SER A 95 3.26 -34.82 -2.08
CA SER A 95 3.34 -36.08 -1.33
C SER A 95 4.79 -36.38 -0.93
N PRO A 96 5.26 -35.91 0.24
CA PRO A 96 6.60 -36.25 0.72
C PRO A 96 6.71 -37.72 1.11
N MET A 97 7.86 -38.32 0.78
CA MET A 97 8.27 -39.65 1.22
C MET A 97 8.90 -39.54 2.60
N TYR A 98 8.13 -39.93 3.61
CA TYR A 98 8.53 -39.84 5.00
C TYR A 98 9.49 -40.94 5.44
N LYS A 99 10.17 -40.72 6.56
CA LYS A 99 11.15 -41.63 7.18
C LYS A 99 12.30 -42.03 6.23
N ARG A 100 12.64 -41.16 5.28
CA ARG A 100 13.77 -41.32 4.36
C ARG A 100 14.91 -40.43 4.78
N ASN A 101 15.89 -41.01 5.47
CA ASN A 101 17.09 -40.28 5.89
C ASN A 101 18.18 -40.45 4.83
N VAL A 102 18.51 -39.35 4.17
CA VAL A 102 19.58 -39.32 3.16
C VAL A 102 20.93 -39.47 3.86
N GLU A 103 21.69 -40.50 3.48
CA GLU A 103 23.02 -40.78 4.04
C GLU A 103 24.14 -40.39 3.06
N SER A 104 23.87 -40.41 1.76
CA SER A 104 24.80 -39.90 0.76
C SER A 104 24.09 -39.33 -0.47
N ALA A 105 24.69 -38.33 -1.09
CA ALA A 105 24.31 -37.82 -2.39
C ALA A 105 25.57 -37.49 -3.21
N GLU A 106 25.69 -38.10 -4.38
CA GLU A 106 26.85 -38.00 -5.28
C GLU A 106 26.37 -37.74 -6.71
N TYR A 107 27.12 -36.92 -7.46
CA TYR A 107 26.83 -36.67 -8.87
C TYR A 107 27.67 -37.60 -9.73
N ASP A 108 27.02 -38.53 -10.43
CA ASP A 108 27.69 -39.41 -11.38
C ASP A 108 27.86 -38.71 -12.73
N GLN A 109 29.13 -38.44 -13.08
CA GLN A 109 29.52 -37.78 -14.32
C GLN A 109 29.20 -38.64 -15.56
N VAL A 110 29.18 -39.97 -15.43
CA VAL A 110 28.93 -40.89 -16.55
C VAL A 110 27.45 -40.89 -16.91
N SER A 111 26.56 -41.10 -15.92
CA SER A 111 25.12 -41.09 -16.16
C SER A 111 24.50 -39.68 -16.19
N LYS A 112 25.27 -38.64 -15.83
CA LYS A 112 24.83 -37.24 -15.67
C LYS A 112 23.65 -37.09 -14.69
N LYS A 113 23.62 -37.92 -13.64
CA LYS A 113 22.55 -37.95 -12.64
C LYS A 113 23.10 -37.87 -11.23
N TRP A 114 22.29 -37.31 -10.34
CA TRP A 114 22.45 -37.46 -8.91
C TRP A 114 22.00 -38.85 -8.48
N ILE A 115 22.88 -39.52 -7.73
CA ILE A 115 22.59 -40.76 -7.01
C ILE A 115 22.45 -40.38 -5.54
N VAL A 116 21.22 -40.49 -5.03
CA VAL A 116 20.89 -40.16 -3.63
C VAL A 116 20.54 -41.44 -2.91
N LYS A 117 21.31 -41.81 -1.90
CA LYS A 117 21.07 -42.99 -1.07
C LYS A 117 20.40 -42.59 0.22
N ALA A 118 19.21 -43.14 0.47
CA ALA A 118 18.45 -42.88 1.69
C ALA A 118 18.08 -44.18 2.40
N LYS A 119 18.19 -44.15 3.73
CA LYS A 119 17.76 -45.25 4.59
C LYS A 119 16.32 -45.05 5.01
N ASN A 120 15.51 -46.10 4.87
CA ASN A 120 14.15 -46.12 5.42
C ASN A 120 14.20 -46.42 6.92
N ILE A 121 13.94 -45.42 7.76
CA ILE A 121 13.96 -45.56 9.23
C ILE A 121 12.65 -46.21 9.74
N GLY A 122 11.62 -46.32 8.90
CA GLY A 122 10.31 -46.84 9.29
C GLY A 122 10.01 -48.30 8.91
N GLY A 123 10.93 -49.00 8.23
CA GLY A 123 10.70 -50.32 7.63
C GLY A 123 11.97 -51.18 7.54
N SER A 124 12.19 -51.88 6.41
CA SER A 124 13.42 -52.63 6.17
C SER A 124 14.62 -51.68 6.26
N SER A 125 15.69 -52.09 6.97
CA SER A 125 16.93 -51.31 7.12
C SER A 125 17.75 -51.22 5.81
N GLU A 126 17.12 -51.50 4.67
CA GLU A 126 17.76 -51.51 3.36
C GLU A 126 17.95 -50.08 2.84
N MET A 127 19.06 -49.90 2.12
CA MET A 127 19.40 -48.64 1.49
C MET A 127 18.63 -48.51 0.17
N GLU A 128 17.86 -47.43 0.04
CA GLU A 128 17.14 -47.09 -1.18
C GLU A 128 17.96 -46.11 -2.00
N GLU A 129 18.08 -46.36 -3.31
CA GLU A 129 18.79 -45.48 -4.24
C GLU A 129 17.80 -44.74 -5.16
N TYR A 130 17.97 -43.43 -5.22
CA TYR A 130 17.16 -42.52 -6.02
C TYR A 130 18.02 -41.84 -7.07
N PHE A 131 17.53 -41.79 -8.31
CA PHE A 131 18.26 -41.24 -9.45
C PHE A 131 17.52 -40.04 -10.03
N GLY A 132 18.17 -38.89 -10.13
CA GLY A 132 17.55 -37.66 -10.64
C GLY A 132 18.50 -36.80 -11.45
N GLY A 133 17.96 -36.00 -12.38
CA GLY A 133 18.77 -35.02 -13.12
C GLY A 133 19.21 -33.83 -12.25
N PHE A 134 18.46 -33.56 -11.17
CA PHE A 134 18.69 -32.43 -10.28
C PHE A 134 18.53 -32.83 -8.81
N LEU A 135 19.34 -32.24 -7.94
CA LEU A 135 19.25 -32.35 -6.49
C LEU A 135 18.96 -30.96 -5.88
N VAL A 136 17.94 -30.87 -5.05
CA VAL A 136 17.62 -29.69 -4.25
C VAL A 136 17.82 -30.02 -2.77
N VAL A 137 18.75 -29.31 -2.13
CA VAL A 137 19.00 -29.43 -0.69
C VAL A 137 18.13 -28.43 0.06
N ALA A 138 17.06 -28.92 0.70
CA ALA A 138 16.05 -28.13 1.39
C ALA A 138 15.92 -28.48 2.89
N THR A 139 17.01 -28.97 3.51
CA THR A 139 17.04 -29.44 4.90
C THR A 139 16.93 -28.31 5.94
N GLY A 140 17.15 -27.05 5.54
CA GLY A 140 17.06 -25.87 6.42
C GLY A 140 18.30 -25.61 7.27
N GLU A 141 18.32 -24.46 7.98
CA GLU A 141 19.47 -24.02 8.81
C GLU A 141 19.46 -24.59 10.25
N ALA A 142 18.34 -25.19 10.68
CA ALA A 142 18.08 -25.61 12.06
C ALA A 142 17.78 -27.11 12.15
N THR A 143 18.74 -27.94 11.73
CA THR A 143 18.56 -29.40 11.63
C THR A 143 18.94 -30.15 12.91
N ASP A 144 20.12 -29.90 13.46
CA ASP A 144 20.66 -30.74 14.54
C ASP A 144 21.03 -29.87 15.75
N PRO A 145 20.44 -30.09 16.94
CA PRO A 145 20.65 -29.23 18.09
C PRO A 145 22.12 -29.21 18.53
N TYR A 146 22.64 -28.02 18.86
CA TYR A 146 24.01 -27.87 19.35
C TYR A 146 24.02 -27.71 20.87
N THR A 147 24.28 -28.78 21.61
CA THR A 147 24.57 -28.71 23.05
C THR A 147 26.09 -28.58 23.26
N PRO A 148 26.60 -27.55 23.95
CA PRO A 148 28.03 -27.41 24.23
C PRO A 148 28.50 -28.47 25.23
N GLU A 149 29.75 -28.91 25.09
CA GLU A 149 30.41 -29.76 26.08
C GLU A 149 30.82 -28.88 27.27
N ILE A 150 30.31 -29.21 28.46
CA ILE A 150 30.58 -28.48 29.71
C ILE A 150 31.04 -29.48 30.75
N GLU A 151 32.12 -29.16 31.44
CA GLU A 151 32.67 -29.99 32.51
C GLU A 151 31.61 -30.21 33.62
N GLY A 152 31.36 -31.48 33.93
CA GLY A 152 30.41 -31.88 34.96
C GLY A 152 28.92 -31.78 34.58
N LEU A 153 28.57 -31.49 33.32
CA LEU A 153 27.17 -31.45 32.86
C LEU A 153 26.41 -32.76 33.08
N SER A 154 27.09 -33.91 32.94
CA SER A 154 26.52 -35.24 33.22
C SER A 154 26.21 -35.49 34.70
N SER A 155 26.79 -34.69 35.60
CA SER A 155 26.56 -34.75 37.05
C SER A 155 25.44 -33.80 37.52
N PHE A 156 24.74 -33.13 36.59
CA PHE A 156 23.67 -32.20 36.92
C PHE A 156 22.42 -32.95 37.39
N ASN A 157 21.90 -32.59 38.57
CA ASN A 157 20.75 -33.28 39.19
C ASN A 157 19.39 -32.83 38.64
N GLY A 158 19.34 -31.77 37.82
CA GLY A 158 18.10 -31.19 37.29
C GLY A 158 17.87 -31.46 35.81
N ASP A 159 16.83 -30.84 35.23
CA ASP A 159 16.44 -31.06 33.84
C ASP A 159 17.44 -30.37 32.87
N VAL A 160 18.02 -31.12 31.94
CA VAL A 160 18.88 -30.57 30.87
C VAL A 160 18.20 -30.71 29.52
N LEU A 161 17.87 -29.58 28.90
CA LEU A 161 17.10 -29.52 27.66
C LEU A 161 17.78 -28.63 26.62
N HIS A 162 17.58 -28.95 25.36
CA HIS A 162 17.80 -27.99 24.27
C HIS A 162 16.47 -27.31 23.92
N SER A 163 16.50 -26.15 23.28
CA SER A 163 15.29 -25.41 22.87
C SER A 163 14.32 -26.21 22.01
N THR A 164 14.78 -27.29 21.37
CA THR A 164 13.98 -28.22 20.56
C THR A 164 13.08 -29.14 21.40
N LYS A 165 13.41 -29.34 22.68
CA LYS A 165 12.63 -30.14 23.63
C LYS A 165 11.71 -29.28 24.50
N PHE A 166 11.92 -27.96 24.55
CA PHE A 166 11.07 -27.04 25.31
C PHE A 166 9.71 -26.84 24.63
N LYS A 167 8.63 -26.88 25.40
CA LYS A 167 7.25 -26.67 24.91
C LYS A 167 6.58 -25.44 25.50
N SER A 168 6.58 -25.36 26.82
CA SER A 168 5.92 -24.28 27.57
C SER A 168 6.65 -24.01 28.88
N GLY A 169 6.67 -22.74 29.30
CA GLY A 169 7.19 -22.33 30.59
C GLY A 169 6.37 -22.87 31.77
N LYS A 170 5.15 -23.33 31.54
CA LYS A 170 4.25 -23.89 32.57
C LYS A 170 4.86 -25.08 33.32
N GLU A 171 5.67 -25.91 32.65
CA GLU A 171 6.35 -27.07 33.26
C GLU A 171 7.45 -26.68 34.27
N PHE A 172 7.81 -25.39 34.29
CA PHE A 172 8.87 -24.83 35.12
C PHE A 172 8.35 -23.79 36.12
N GLU A 173 7.05 -23.77 36.37
CA GLU A 173 6.44 -22.87 37.35
C GLU A 173 7.17 -22.98 38.70
N ASN A 174 7.57 -21.83 39.25
CA ASN A 174 8.35 -21.70 40.49
C ASN A 174 9.76 -22.34 40.51
N LYS A 175 10.20 -23.00 39.43
CA LYS A 175 11.57 -23.53 39.29
C LYS A 175 12.57 -22.43 38.95
N LYS A 176 13.83 -22.61 39.35
CA LYS A 176 14.99 -21.80 38.92
C LYS A 176 15.53 -22.37 37.61
N VAL A 177 15.37 -21.60 36.53
CA VAL A 177 15.75 -22.06 35.19
C VAL A 177 16.84 -21.19 34.61
N LEU A 178 17.91 -21.83 34.15
CA LEU A 178 19.00 -21.19 33.43
C LEU A 178 18.81 -21.36 31.92
N VAL A 179 18.67 -20.25 31.20
CA VAL A 179 18.65 -20.22 29.73
C VAL A 179 20.03 -19.82 29.20
N VAL A 180 20.63 -20.65 28.35
CA VAL A 180 21.97 -20.42 27.81
C VAL A 180 21.86 -19.97 26.35
N GLY A 181 22.09 -18.69 26.08
CA GLY A 181 22.04 -18.09 24.75
C GLY A 181 20.95 -17.03 24.59
N ALA A 182 21.28 -15.94 23.90
CA ALA A 182 20.47 -14.73 23.78
C ALA A 182 19.89 -14.48 22.37
N GLY A 183 19.79 -15.53 21.55
CA GLY A 183 19.12 -15.46 20.24
C GLY A 183 17.59 -15.41 20.37
N ASN A 184 16.88 -15.46 19.24
CA ASN A 184 15.41 -15.40 19.23
C ASN A 184 14.76 -16.47 20.13
N SER A 185 15.24 -17.72 20.08
CA SER A 185 14.72 -18.79 20.93
C SER A 185 14.97 -18.54 22.42
N GLY A 186 16.18 -18.09 22.79
CA GLY A 186 16.50 -17.78 24.18
C GLY A 186 15.62 -16.69 24.76
N MET A 187 15.41 -15.61 24.00
CA MET A 187 14.56 -14.49 24.43
C MET A 187 13.08 -14.87 24.55
N GLU A 188 12.55 -15.64 23.60
CA GLU A 188 11.16 -16.11 23.64
C GLU A 188 10.94 -17.12 24.80
N ILE A 189 11.86 -18.06 25.00
CA ILE A 189 11.78 -19.05 26.08
C ILE A 189 11.92 -18.36 27.44
N SER A 190 12.88 -17.45 27.63
CA SER A 190 13.00 -16.69 28.88
C SER A 190 11.75 -15.84 29.17
N LEU A 191 11.15 -15.24 28.15
CA LEU A 191 9.89 -14.53 28.31
C LEU A 191 8.74 -15.47 28.69
N ASP A 192 8.66 -16.65 28.08
CA ASP A 192 7.61 -17.62 28.37
C ASP A 192 7.72 -18.18 29.81
N LEU A 193 8.94 -18.51 30.23
CA LEU A 193 9.26 -18.91 31.61
C LEU A 193 8.86 -17.83 32.62
N ALA A 194 9.25 -16.57 32.38
CA ALA A 194 8.90 -15.46 33.27
C ALA A 194 7.38 -15.19 33.32
N ASN A 195 6.66 -15.41 32.21
CA ASN A 195 5.20 -15.26 32.18
C ASN A 195 4.47 -16.38 32.95
N HIS A 196 5.14 -17.52 33.19
CA HIS A 196 4.63 -18.65 33.97
C HIS A 196 5.32 -18.76 35.34
N SER A 197 5.77 -17.63 35.90
CA SER A 197 6.33 -17.54 37.26
C SER A 197 7.57 -18.38 37.53
N ALA A 198 8.32 -18.80 36.50
CA ALA A 198 9.62 -19.42 36.67
C ALA A 198 10.69 -18.36 37.01
N LYS A 199 11.59 -18.67 37.95
CA LYS A 199 12.74 -17.81 38.31
C LYS A 199 13.80 -17.94 37.23
N THR A 200 13.77 -17.01 36.28
CA THR A 200 14.49 -17.15 35.01
C THR A 200 15.81 -16.39 35.04
N SER A 201 16.90 -17.08 34.77
CA SER A 201 18.22 -16.49 34.52
C SER A 201 18.67 -16.77 33.10
N ILE A 202 19.36 -15.82 32.45
CA ILE A 202 19.87 -15.95 31.09
C ILE A 202 21.36 -15.63 31.02
N ILE A 203 22.13 -16.44 30.28
CA ILE A 203 23.53 -16.16 29.94
C ILE A 203 23.63 -15.68 28.49
N VAL A 204 24.18 -14.48 28.31
CA VAL A 204 24.50 -13.89 27.00
C VAL A 204 25.95 -14.21 26.65
N ARG A 205 26.16 -15.23 25.81
CA ARG A 205 27.50 -15.74 25.45
C ARG A 205 28.27 -14.84 24.47
N SER A 206 27.57 -13.97 23.75
CA SER A 206 28.20 -13.08 22.77
C SER A 206 27.38 -11.81 22.59
N PRO A 207 28.00 -10.68 22.20
CA PRO A 207 27.28 -9.45 21.91
C PRO A 207 26.11 -9.67 20.94
N VAL A 208 24.96 -9.04 21.22
CA VAL A 208 23.73 -9.21 20.44
C VAL A 208 22.99 -7.88 20.23
N HIS A 209 22.47 -7.67 19.02
CA HIS A 209 21.58 -6.54 18.73
C HIS A 209 20.15 -6.86 19.14
N PHE A 210 19.50 -5.95 19.85
CA PHE A 210 18.06 -6.01 20.15
C PHE A 210 17.29 -5.14 19.17
N LEU A 211 16.32 -5.72 18.47
CA LEU A 211 15.46 -5.02 17.52
C LEU A 211 13.99 -5.35 17.79
N SER A 212 13.11 -4.37 17.59
CA SER A 212 11.67 -4.65 17.60
C SER A 212 11.22 -5.20 16.25
N ARG A 213 10.08 -5.92 16.22
CA ARG A 213 9.49 -6.41 14.96
C ARG A 213 9.24 -5.28 13.94
N GLY A 214 8.92 -4.07 14.40
CA GLY A 214 8.73 -2.88 13.56
C GLY A 214 10.04 -2.37 12.93
N MET A 215 11.15 -2.41 13.67
CA MET A 215 12.46 -2.07 13.14
C MET A 215 12.91 -3.05 12.06
N VAL A 216 12.71 -4.35 12.29
CA VAL A 216 13.04 -5.39 11.29
C VAL A 216 12.19 -5.22 10.03
N TYR A 217 10.89 -4.93 10.18
CA TYR A 217 10.04 -4.60 9.02
C TYR A 217 10.58 -3.41 8.23
N LEU A 218 10.89 -2.30 8.91
CA LEU A 218 11.46 -1.12 8.29
C LEU A 218 12.78 -1.45 7.56
N ALA A 219 13.65 -2.23 8.20
CA ALA A 219 14.90 -2.68 7.60
C ALA A 219 14.68 -3.43 6.29
N LEU A 220 13.78 -4.42 6.29
CA LEU A 220 13.49 -5.22 5.10
C LEU A 220 12.89 -4.40 3.96
N VAL A 221 12.14 -3.34 4.28
CA VAL A 221 11.65 -2.38 3.29
C VAL A 221 12.79 -1.51 2.75
N LEU A 222 13.67 -1.02 3.63
CA LEU A 222 14.78 -0.14 3.25
C LEU A 222 15.90 -0.88 2.50
N LEU A 223 16.20 -2.13 2.85
CA LEU A 223 17.23 -2.95 2.18
C LEU A 223 16.95 -3.20 0.71
N LYS A 224 15.68 -3.06 0.27
CA LYS A 224 15.34 -3.10 -1.16
C LYS A 224 15.89 -1.90 -1.94
N HIS A 225 16.28 -0.83 -1.26
CA HIS A 225 16.48 0.48 -1.87
C HIS A 225 17.73 1.23 -1.39
N PHE A 226 18.28 0.87 -0.23
CA PHE A 226 19.43 1.53 0.37
C PHE A 226 20.56 0.53 0.66
N PRO A 227 21.83 0.96 0.62
CA PRO A 227 22.97 0.12 0.98
C PRO A 227 22.84 -0.42 2.42
N LEU A 228 23.30 -1.66 2.62
CA LEU A 228 23.27 -2.36 3.89
C LEU A 228 23.83 -1.53 5.05
N SER A 229 24.96 -0.85 4.85
CA SER A 229 25.62 -0.03 5.87
C SER A 229 24.74 1.10 6.42
N MET A 230 23.99 1.76 5.54
CA MET A 230 23.07 2.85 5.89
C MET A 230 21.88 2.33 6.69
N VAL A 231 21.31 1.19 6.27
CA VAL A 231 20.20 0.57 6.99
C VAL A 231 20.65 0.09 8.37
N ASP A 232 21.82 -0.57 8.46
CA ASP A 232 22.37 -1.05 9.73
C ASP A 232 22.67 0.11 10.70
N SER A 233 23.23 1.22 10.22
CA SER A 233 23.45 2.42 11.05
C SER A 233 22.16 3.00 11.61
N LEU A 234 21.11 3.07 10.78
CA LEU A 234 19.80 3.51 11.21
C LEU A 234 19.21 2.57 12.28
N LEU A 235 19.34 1.25 12.10
CA LEU A 235 18.82 0.28 13.05
C LEU A 235 19.53 0.35 14.40
N VAL A 236 20.85 0.52 14.40
CA VAL A 236 21.63 0.70 15.63
C VAL A 236 21.16 1.95 16.37
N LEU A 237 20.96 3.07 15.66
CA LEU A 237 20.42 4.30 16.24
C LEU A 237 19.02 4.09 16.82
N LEU A 238 18.10 3.51 16.06
CA LEU A 238 16.72 3.24 16.51
C LEU A 238 16.71 2.31 17.73
N SER A 239 17.55 1.28 17.73
CA SER A 239 17.71 0.37 18.86
C SER A 239 18.27 1.08 20.10
N LYS A 240 19.17 2.07 19.94
CA LYS A 240 19.66 2.88 21.07
C LYS A 240 18.54 3.75 21.66
N LEU A 241 17.70 4.33 20.80
CA LEU A 241 16.57 5.16 21.22
C LEU A 241 15.49 4.34 21.96
N VAL A 242 15.23 3.10 21.52
CA VAL A 242 14.17 2.27 22.13
C VAL A 242 14.64 1.52 23.37
N TYR A 243 15.84 0.94 23.35
CA TYR A 243 16.32 0.05 24.42
C TYR A 243 17.33 0.70 25.37
N GLY A 244 17.83 1.89 25.03
CA GLY A 244 18.84 2.60 25.83
C GLY A 244 20.17 1.85 25.88
N ASN A 245 20.89 2.05 27.00
CA ASN A 245 22.13 1.34 27.28
C ASN A 245 21.83 -0.05 27.85
N LEU A 246 22.07 -1.09 27.04
CA LEU A 246 21.84 -2.49 27.45
C LEU A 246 22.98 -3.06 28.31
N ALA A 247 24.15 -2.43 28.31
CA ALA A 247 25.31 -2.89 29.08
C ALA A 247 25.06 -2.86 30.59
N SER A 248 24.20 -1.95 31.08
CA SER A 248 23.78 -1.92 32.50
C SER A 248 23.03 -3.18 32.94
N TYR A 249 22.54 -3.97 31.98
CA TYR A 249 21.85 -5.24 32.21
C TYR A 249 22.70 -6.44 31.79
N GLY A 250 24.01 -6.28 31.57
CA GLY A 250 24.91 -7.37 31.17
C GLY A 250 24.77 -7.81 29.70
N ILE A 251 24.18 -6.97 28.83
CA ILE A 251 24.00 -7.27 27.41
C ILE A 251 24.82 -6.28 26.58
N GLU A 252 25.92 -6.76 26.01
CA GLU A 252 26.77 -5.97 25.14
C GLU A 252 26.24 -5.93 23.70
N ARG A 253 26.36 -4.76 23.07
CA ARG A 253 25.91 -4.54 21.71
C ARG A 253 27.10 -4.68 20.74
N PRO A 254 26.98 -5.41 19.62
CA PRO A 254 28.07 -5.56 18.66
C PRO A 254 28.45 -4.23 18.00
N GLN A 255 29.72 -4.12 17.57
CA GLN A 255 30.22 -2.97 16.80
C GLN A 255 29.72 -2.99 15.36
N GLU A 256 29.65 -4.18 14.76
CA GLU A 256 29.17 -4.37 13.39
C GLU A 256 27.62 -4.36 13.33
N GLY A 257 27.06 -4.02 12.17
CA GLY A 257 25.62 -3.90 11.96
C GLY A 257 24.85 -5.24 12.02
N PRO A 258 23.56 -5.21 12.41
CA PRO A 258 22.78 -6.44 12.61
C PRO A 258 22.60 -7.30 11.35
N PHE A 259 22.35 -6.70 10.18
CA PHE A 259 22.18 -7.47 8.94
C PHE A 259 23.52 -7.86 8.30
N TYR A 260 24.57 -7.04 8.47
CA TYR A 260 25.93 -7.42 8.11
C TYR A 260 26.41 -8.67 8.86
N MET A 261 26.22 -8.70 10.18
CA MET A 261 26.56 -9.88 11.00
C MET A 261 25.79 -11.14 10.58
N LYS A 262 24.52 -10.99 10.19
CA LYS A 262 23.72 -12.10 9.65
C LYS A 262 24.37 -12.64 8.37
N GLY A 263 24.73 -11.77 7.42
CA GLY A 263 25.34 -12.18 6.15
C GLY A 263 26.72 -12.82 6.31
N LYS A 264 27.56 -12.27 7.20
CA LYS A 264 28.95 -12.69 7.37
C LYS A 264 29.13 -13.92 8.28
N TYR A 265 28.40 -13.97 9.39
CA TYR A 265 28.61 -15.00 10.42
C TYR A 265 27.36 -15.87 10.70
N GLY A 266 26.23 -15.60 10.01
CA GLY A 266 24.96 -16.25 10.34
C GLY A 266 24.39 -15.85 11.72
N LYS A 267 24.87 -14.76 12.33
CA LYS A 267 24.42 -14.29 13.64
C LYS A 267 23.23 -13.36 13.50
N TYR A 268 22.09 -13.76 14.04
CA TYR A 268 20.84 -13.00 13.96
C TYR A 268 20.71 -11.98 15.11
N PRO A 269 20.11 -10.79 14.88
CA PRO A 269 19.67 -9.94 15.97
C PRO A 269 18.54 -10.62 16.75
N ALA A 270 18.48 -10.36 18.05
CA ALA A 270 17.37 -10.76 18.91
C ALA A 270 16.17 -9.86 18.64
N ILE A 271 15.08 -10.47 18.19
CA ILE A 271 13.82 -9.77 17.92
C ILE A 271 13.01 -9.76 19.21
N ASP A 272 13.03 -8.63 19.90
CA ASP A 272 12.34 -8.47 21.18
C ASP A 272 10.82 -8.36 20.96
N VAL A 273 10.10 -9.21 21.68
CA VAL A 273 8.64 -9.28 21.72
C VAL A 273 8.10 -9.04 23.14
N GLY A 274 8.96 -8.67 24.10
CA GLY A 274 8.58 -8.41 25.48
C GLY A 274 9.63 -8.79 26.52
N ALA A 275 10.63 -9.61 26.16
CA ALA A 275 11.70 -10.07 27.05
C ALA A 275 12.48 -8.90 27.67
N TYR A 276 12.74 -7.84 26.89
CA TYR A 276 13.44 -6.65 27.39
C TYR A 276 12.74 -6.01 28.61
N ARG A 277 11.40 -5.97 28.63
CA ARG A 277 10.67 -5.38 29.77
C ARG A 277 10.86 -6.18 31.05
N LYS A 278 10.89 -7.52 30.94
CA LYS A 278 11.12 -8.45 32.05
C LYS A 278 12.57 -8.43 32.54
N ILE A 279 13.53 -8.23 31.62
CA ILE A 279 14.94 -7.97 31.98
C ILE A 279 15.03 -6.64 32.75
N LYS A 280 14.36 -5.60 32.27
CA LYS A 280 14.37 -4.27 32.90
C LYS A 280 13.70 -4.25 34.28
N SER A 281 12.65 -5.06 34.51
CA SER A 281 12.00 -5.20 35.82
C SER A 281 12.77 -6.10 36.78
N GLY A 282 13.78 -6.85 36.29
CA GLY A 282 14.53 -7.82 37.09
C GLY A 282 13.88 -9.21 37.19
N GLU A 283 12.75 -9.43 36.52
CA GLU A 283 12.08 -10.74 36.47
C GLU A 283 12.85 -11.78 35.64
N ILE A 284 13.65 -11.32 34.67
CA ILE A 284 14.66 -12.14 33.98
C ILE A 284 16.03 -11.61 34.38
N GLN A 285 16.81 -12.42 35.10
CA GLN A 285 18.15 -12.04 35.53
C GLN A 285 19.18 -12.37 34.46
N VAL A 286 19.95 -11.39 33.99
CA VAL A 286 21.09 -11.63 33.09
C VAL A 286 22.32 -11.93 33.94
N LEU A 287 22.97 -13.08 33.70
CA LEU A 287 24.18 -13.48 34.40
C LEU A 287 25.44 -12.98 33.67
N PRO A 288 26.44 -12.47 34.40
CA PRO A 288 27.54 -11.69 33.82
C PRO A 288 28.70 -12.51 33.25
N ALA A 289 28.60 -13.85 33.20
CA ALA A 289 29.69 -14.71 32.72
C ALA A 289 29.16 -16.04 32.16
N GLU A 290 29.98 -16.69 31.33
CA GLU A 290 29.71 -18.04 30.82
C GLU A 290 29.83 -19.10 31.93
N ILE A 291 29.26 -20.28 31.67
CA ILE A 291 29.41 -21.45 32.53
C ILE A 291 30.87 -21.91 32.52
N GLY A 292 31.45 -22.13 33.70
CA GLY A 292 32.77 -22.70 33.92
C GLY A 292 32.68 -24.21 34.16
N SER A 293 32.02 -24.60 35.25
CA SER A 293 31.81 -26.01 35.62
C SER A 293 30.41 -26.24 36.21
N ILE A 294 29.95 -27.49 36.22
CA ILE A 294 28.68 -27.89 36.86
C ILE A 294 28.98 -28.99 37.88
N ARG A 295 28.46 -28.84 39.10
CA ARG A 295 28.62 -29.84 40.18
C ARG A 295 27.28 -30.05 40.90
N GLY A 296 26.65 -31.21 40.71
CA GLY A 296 25.33 -31.48 41.30
C GLY A 296 24.28 -30.48 40.80
N GLY A 297 23.55 -29.81 41.69
CA GLY A 297 22.56 -28.78 41.32
C GLY A 297 23.12 -27.36 41.13
N GLN A 298 24.45 -27.18 41.18
CA GLN A 298 25.09 -25.86 41.15
C GLN A 298 25.83 -25.63 39.82
N VAL A 299 25.58 -24.46 39.21
CA VAL A 299 26.28 -23.99 38.02
C VAL A 299 27.27 -22.91 38.43
N GLU A 300 28.56 -23.20 38.27
CA GLU A 300 29.65 -22.27 38.53
C GLU A 300 30.00 -21.51 37.26
N LEU A 301 29.97 -20.17 37.33
CA LEU A 301 30.36 -19.30 36.22
C LEU A 301 31.88 -19.07 36.21
N LYS A 302 32.45 -18.72 35.05
CA LYS A 302 33.89 -18.43 34.90
C LYS A 302 34.43 -17.31 35.81
N ASN A 303 33.57 -16.50 36.41
CA ASN A 303 33.95 -15.46 37.37
C ASN A 303 33.96 -15.97 38.84
N GLY A 304 33.85 -17.28 39.06
CA GLY A 304 33.89 -17.93 40.38
C GLY A 304 32.57 -17.88 41.17
N LYS A 305 31.49 -17.30 40.62
CA LYS A 305 30.17 -17.30 41.27
C LYS A 305 29.38 -18.55 40.93
N SER A 306 28.76 -19.15 41.94
CA SER A 306 27.94 -20.36 41.79
C SER A 306 26.46 -20.09 42.09
N TYR A 307 25.58 -20.67 41.28
CA TYR A 307 24.12 -20.48 41.35
C TYR A 307 23.38 -21.82 41.28
N PRO A 308 22.38 -22.06 42.16
CA PRO A 308 21.53 -23.25 42.08
C PRO A 308 20.49 -23.12 40.97
N PHE A 309 20.35 -24.17 40.16
CA PHE A 309 19.29 -24.28 39.15
C PHE A 309 18.60 -25.64 39.19
N ASP A 310 17.30 -25.65 38.90
CA ASP A 310 16.49 -26.85 38.78
C ASP A 310 16.46 -27.36 37.32
N ALA A 311 16.73 -26.47 36.35
CA ALA A 311 16.79 -26.81 34.93
C ALA A 311 17.75 -25.91 34.15
N ILE A 312 18.37 -26.47 33.10
CA ILE A 312 19.22 -25.77 32.12
C ILE A 312 18.61 -25.96 30.73
N ILE A 313 18.31 -24.85 30.05
CA ILE A 313 17.80 -24.85 28.68
C ILE A 313 18.84 -24.21 27.74
N PHE A 314 19.43 -25.05 26.90
CA PHE A 314 20.37 -24.64 25.87
C PHE A 314 19.63 -24.05 24.66
N CYS A 315 19.79 -22.74 24.46
CA CYS A 315 19.34 -22.00 23.29
C CYS A 315 20.55 -21.63 22.42
N THR A 316 21.35 -22.65 22.13
CA THR A 316 22.74 -22.49 21.70
C THR A 316 22.96 -22.63 20.20
N GLY A 317 21.90 -22.88 19.43
CA GLY A 317 21.91 -22.95 17.98
C GLY A 317 21.89 -24.40 17.45
N PHE A 318 22.23 -24.57 16.18
CA PHE A 318 22.18 -25.86 15.49
C PHE A 318 23.48 -26.12 14.72
N LYS A 319 23.87 -27.40 14.59
CA LYS A 319 24.94 -27.87 13.70
C LYS A 319 24.37 -28.09 12.30
N ARG A 320 25.21 -27.94 11.27
CA ARG A 320 24.88 -28.25 9.88
C ARG A 320 25.42 -29.64 9.52
N SER A 321 24.55 -30.57 9.18
CA SER A 321 24.90 -31.94 8.79
C SER A 321 25.02 -32.15 7.28
N THR A 322 24.71 -31.14 6.45
CA THR A 322 24.75 -31.25 4.97
C THR A 322 26.10 -31.75 4.44
N ASN A 323 27.21 -31.28 5.03
CA ASN A 323 28.56 -31.67 4.60
C ASN A 323 28.91 -33.13 4.95
N LEU A 324 28.10 -33.83 5.75
CA LEU A 324 28.34 -35.23 6.13
C LEU A 324 27.84 -36.21 5.07
N TRP A 325 26.82 -35.83 4.30
CA TRP A 325 26.18 -36.71 3.31
C TRP A 325 26.26 -36.18 1.88
N LEU A 326 26.43 -34.88 1.65
CA LEU A 326 26.64 -34.33 0.31
C LEU A 326 28.14 -34.35 -0.02
N LYS A 327 28.57 -35.28 -0.88
CA LYS A 327 29.97 -35.33 -1.33
C LYS A 327 30.10 -34.55 -2.65
N MET A 328 30.96 -33.53 -2.65
CA MET A 328 31.31 -32.77 -3.85
C MET A 328 32.82 -32.79 -4.03
N GLU A 329 33.31 -33.29 -5.16
CA GLU A 329 34.68 -33.03 -5.59
C GLU A 329 34.73 -31.61 -6.16
N PHE A 330 35.40 -30.71 -5.45
CA PHE A 330 35.58 -29.33 -5.89
C PHE A 330 36.77 -29.26 -6.86
N HIS A 331 36.50 -29.28 -8.16
CA HIS A 331 37.42 -28.70 -9.14
C HIS A 331 36.99 -27.27 -9.46
N ASP A 332 37.88 -26.34 -9.10
CA ASP A 332 37.91 -24.89 -9.34
C ASP A 332 36.70 -24.03 -8.92
N GLN A 333 37.03 -22.98 -8.15
CA GLN A 333 36.13 -21.92 -7.73
C GLN A 333 35.75 -21.01 -8.92
N ALA A 334 34.73 -21.38 -9.69
CA ALA A 334 33.88 -20.44 -10.40
C ALA A 334 32.60 -21.13 -10.88
N SER A 335 31.48 -20.42 -10.81
CA SER A 335 30.24 -20.70 -11.56
C SER A 335 29.23 -21.65 -10.91
N LEU A 336 28.45 -21.14 -9.94
CA LEU A 336 27.07 -21.61 -9.76
C LEU A 336 26.23 -21.08 -10.93
N ILE A 337 26.21 -21.85 -12.02
CA ILE A 337 25.40 -21.58 -13.21
C ILE A 337 23.96 -22.00 -12.90
N ILE A 338 23.08 -21.03 -12.64
CA ILE A 338 21.64 -21.26 -12.70
C ILE A 338 21.27 -21.30 -14.19
N GLY A 339 21.24 -22.51 -14.75
CA GLY A 339 20.84 -22.76 -16.12
C GLY A 339 19.41 -22.29 -16.38
N ARG A 340 19.28 -21.29 -17.25
CA ARG A 340 18.09 -21.07 -18.07
C ARG A 340 18.39 -21.72 -19.42
N GLU A 341 17.56 -22.66 -19.86
CA GLU A 341 17.20 -22.76 -21.28
C GLU A 341 16.02 -23.72 -21.54
N ARG A 342 15.14 -23.22 -22.41
CA ARG A 342 14.13 -23.83 -23.31
C ARG A 342 13.12 -24.88 -22.82
N MET A 343 11.85 -24.49 -22.95
CA MET A 343 10.71 -25.36 -23.26
C MET A 343 9.89 -24.65 -24.34
N ASP A 344 10.03 -25.12 -25.59
CA ASP A 344 9.11 -24.85 -26.69
C ASP A 344 8.12 -26.03 -26.82
N TYR A 345 6.89 -25.71 -27.27
CA TYR A 345 5.72 -26.57 -27.58
C TYR A 345 4.96 -27.14 -26.35
N ILE A 346 3.64 -26.97 -26.19
CA ILE A 346 2.52 -27.11 -27.14
C ILE A 346 1.40 -26.09 -26.81
N ALA A 347 0.90 -25.37 -27.80
CA ALA A 347 -0.47 -24.84 -27.82
C ALA A 347 -0.98 -24.81 -29.27
N HIS A 348 -1.85 -25.75 -29.61
CA HIS A 348 -2.62 -25.74 -30.83
C HIS A 348 -4.08 -25.86 -30.41
N PHE A 349 -4.85 -24.79 -30.54
CA PHE A 349 -6.24 -24.80 -30.99
C PHE A 349 -6.65 -23.35 -31.29
N CYS A 350 -6.71 -23.05 -32.59
CA CYS A 350 -7.27 -21.83 -33.12
C CYS A 350 -8.79 -21.90 -33.04
N ASN A 351 -9.44 -20.82 -32.63
CA ASN A 351 -10.83 -20.56 -32.97
C ASN A 351 -10.90 -19.30 -33.81
N VAL A 352 -11.29 -19.47 -35.07
CA VAL A 352 -11.76 -18.41 -35.95
C VAL A 352 -13.23 -18.13 -35.58
N PRO A 353 -13.64 -16.90 -35.28
CA PRO A 353 -15.04 -16.59 -35.03
C PRO A 353 -15.85 -16.72 -36.34
N LYS A 354 -16.99 -17.42 -36.27
CA LYS A 354 -18.03 -17.40 -37.31
C LYS A 354 -18.77 -16.06 -37.29
N GLU A 355 -19.40 -15.72 -38.42
CA GLU A 355 -19.89 -14.39 -38.83
C GLU A 355 -20.79 -13.62 -37.84
N GLU A 356 -21.37 -14.24 -36.80
CA GLU A 356 -22.28 -13.56 -35.85
C GLU A 356 -21.60 -12.82 -34.66
N GLU A 357 -20.27 -12.91 -34.47
CA GLU A 357 -19.56 -12.25 -33.34
C GLU A 357 -19.08 -10.80 -33.59
N HIS A 358 -19.39 -10.21 -34.75
CA HIS A 358 -18.94 -8.85 -35.13
C HIS A 358 -19.44 -7.70 -34.23
N ASN A 359 -20.31 -7.96 -33.24
CA ASN A 359 -20.81 -6.92 -32.32
C ASN A 359 -19.88 -6.62 -31.13
N LYS A 360 -18.78 -7.38 -30.91
CA LYS A 360 -18.01 -7.31 -29.65
C LYS A 360 -16.48 -7.15 -29.79
N VAL A 361 -15.96 -6.94 -31.01
CA VAL A 361 -14.52 -6.80 -31.26
C VAL A 361 -14.00 -5.43 -30.79
N VAL A 362 -12.85 -5.41 -30.11
CA VAL A 362 -12.12 -4.19 -29.73
C VAL A 362 -11.09 -3.83 -30.80
N ILE A 363 -11.12 -2.61 -31.32
CA ILE A 363 -10.11 -2.12 -32.27
C ILE A 363 -9.04 -1.32 -31.51
N ILE A 364 -7.78 -1.72 -31.59
CA ILE A 364 -6.64 -1.03 -31.00
C ILE A 364 -5.84 -0.35 -32.10
N VAL A 365 -5.62 0.97 -32.00
CA VAL A 365 -4.82 1.74 -32.96
C VAL A 365 -3.44 2.04 -32.36
N GLY A 366 -2.42 1.33 -32.86
CA GLY A 366 -1.02 1.41 -32.44
C GLY A 366 -0.54 0.18 -31.66
N ALA A 367 0.58 -0.42 -32.08
CA ALA A 367 1.25 -1.54 -31.43
C ALA A 367 2.52 -1.10 -30.67
N GLY A 368 2.49 0.10 -30.09
CA GLY A 368 3.47 0.51 -29.08
C GLY A 368 3.26 -0.21 -27.74
N PRO A 369 4.12 0.03 -26.72
CA PRO A 369 3.96 -0.59 -25.40
C PRO A 369 2.56 -0.45 -24.79
N SER A 370 1.88 0.68 -25.04
CA SER A 370 0.51 0.93 -24.57
C SER A 370 -0.53 0.03 -25.27
N GLY A 371 -0.41 -0.16 -26.59
CA GLY A 371 -1.32 -1.05 -27.34
C GLY A 371 -1.08 -2.52 -27.03
N LEU A 372 0.19 -2.92 -26.90
CA LEU A 372 0.57 -4.27 -26.46
C LEU A 372 0.06 -4.56 -25.05
N ALA A 373 0.16 -3.59 -24.12
CA ALA A 373 -0.40 -3.73 -22.77
C ALA A 373 -1.92 -3.97 -22.77
N THR A 374 -2.66 -3.21 -23.57
CA THR A 374 -4.11 -3.42 -23.72
C THR A 374 -4.41 -4.78 -24.31
N ALA A 375 -3.72 -5.17 -25.38
CA ALA A 375 -3.87 -6.48 -26.00
C ALA A 375 -3.60 -7.63 -25.02
N GLY A 376 -2.53 -7.56 -24.22
CA GLY A 376 -2.23 -8.54 -23.17
C GLY A 376 -3.32 -8.64 -22.10
N CYS A 377 -3.89 -7.51 -21.65
CA CYS A 377 -5.04 -7.50 -20.75
C CYS A 377 -6.30 -8.12 -21.37
N LEU A 378 -6.59 -7.84 -22.65
CA LEU A 378 -7.75 -8.41 -23.35
C LEU A 378 -7.58 -9.92 -23.61
N SER A 379 -6.38 -10.37 -24.01
CA SER A 379 -6.03 -11.79 -24.15
C SER A 379 -6.27 -12.55 -22.84
N ARG A 380 -5.85 -11.97 -21.70
CA ARG A 380 -6.05 -12.54 -20.35
C ARG A 380 -7.53 -12.75 -19.99
N LEU A 381 -8.42 -11.91 -20.53
CA LEU A 381 -9.87 -11.95 -20.31
C LEU A 381 -10.64 -12.66 -21.43
N ALA A 382 -9.95 -13.23 -22.42
CA ALA A 382 -10.55 -13.82 -23.62
C ALA A 382 -11.53 -12.86 -24.34
N ILE A 383 -11.15 -11.57 -24.45
CA ILE A 383 -11.91 -10.57 -25.21
C ILE A 383 -11.27 -10.44 -26.61
N PRO A 384 -12.04 -10.59 -27.70
CA PRO A 384 -11.50 -10.50 -29.05
C PRO A 384 -11.10 -9.06 -29.40
N TYR A 385 -9.94 -8.91 -30.04
CA TYR A 385 -9.43 -7.61 -30.47
C TYR A 385 -8.63 -7.71 -31.78
N ILE A 386 -8.49 -6.57 -32.44
CA ILE A 386 -7.57 -6.36 -33.57
C ILE A 386 -6.63 -5.20 -33.24
N ILE A 387 -5.39 -5.25 -33.73
CA ILE A 387 -4.42 -4.15 -33.56
C ILE A 387 -3.97 -3.68 -34.94
N LEU A 388 -4.15 -2.39 -35.22
CA LEU A 388 -3.67 -1.75 -36.44
C LEU A 388 -2.38 -0.97 -36.13
N GLU A 389 -1.27 -1.34 -36.78
CA GLU A 389 0.03 -0.69 -36.64
C GLU A 389 0.46 -0.11 -37.99
N ARG A 390 0.84 1.18 -37.99
CA ARG A 390 1.23 1.88 -39.23
C ARG A 390 2.60 1.44 -39.73
N GLU A 391 3.48 0.99 -38.85
CA GLU A 391 4.83 0.51 -39.19
C GLU A 391 4.84 -0.99 -39.53
N ASP A 392 5.96 -1.47 -40.05
CA ASP A 392 6.22 -2.90 -40.31
C ASP A 392 6.58 -3.72 -39.06
N CYS A 393 6.61 -3.08 -37.88
CA CYS A 393 6.97 -3.71 -36.62
C CYS A 393 6.23 -3.07 -35.44
N PHE A 394 6.00 -3.84 -34.37
CA PHE A 394 5.54 -3.29 -33.11
C PHE A 394 6.64 -2.48 -32.41
N ALA A 395 6.23 -1.59 -31.50
CA ALA A 395 7.14 -0.73 -30.74
C ALA A 395 8.18 0.00 -31.61
N SER A 396 7.76 0.48 -32.78
CA SER A 396 8.61 1.15 -33.78
C SER A 396 9.43 2.32 -33.24
N LEU A 397 8.91 3.09 -32.28
CA LEU A 397 9.69 4.13 -31.55
C LEU A 397 10.98 3.57 -30.97
N TRP A 398 10.92 2.38 -30.37
CA TRP A 398 12.06 1.72 -29.76
C TRP A 398 12.94 1.02 -30.80
N LYS A 399 12.33 0.26 -31.73
CA LYS A 399 13.08 -0.50 -32.74
C LYS A 399 13.77 0.40 -33.77
N LYS A 400 13.09 1.42 -34.29
CA LYS A 400 13.55 2.24 -35.42
C LYS A 400 14.05 3.62 -35.04
N TYR A 401 13.37 4.32 -34.12
CA TYR A 401 13.57 5.78 -33.95
C TYR A 401 14.38 6.18 -32.72
N SER A 402 14.71 5.26 -31.82
CA SER A 402 15.50 5.56 -30.62
C SER A 402 17.01 5.34 -30.84
N TYR A 403 17.83 6.09 -30.10
CA TYR A 403 19.29 5.99 -30.08
C TYR A 403 19.81 4.84 -29.21
N ASP A 404 21.04 4.40 -29.45
CA ASP A 404 21.49 3.08 -28.98
C ASP A 404 21.84 3.03 -27.50
N ARG A 405 22.36 4.14 -26.95
CA ARG A 405 22.68 4.23 -25.52
C ARG A 405 21.46 4.26 -24.59
N LEU A 406 20.26 4.40 -25.14
CA LEU A 406 19.05 4.68 -24.35
C LEU A 406 18.83 3.62 -23.28
N HIS A 407 18.62 4.07 -22.05
CA HIS A 407 18.12 3.25 -20.96
C HIS A 407 16.78 3.79 -20.47
N LEU A 408 15.95 2.90 -19.92
CA LEU A 408 14.77 3.32 -19.18
C LEU A 408 15.21 4.19 -18.00
N HIS A 409 14.63 5.38 -17.92
CA HIS A 409 14.96 6.35 -16.87
C HIS A 409 14.36 5.99 -15.51
N LEU A 410 13.32 5.15 -15.50
CA LEU A 410 12.69 4.62 -14.29
C LEU A 410 13.17 3.19 -14.04
N GLN A 411 13.08 2.76 -12.79
CA GLN A 411 13.40 1.37 -12.44
C GLN A 411 12.45 0.39 -13.13
N LYS A 412 12.93 -0.82 -13.41
CA LYS A 412 12.21 -1.86 -14.17
C LYS A 412 10.80 -2.15 -13.64
N GLN A 413 10.56 -2.12 -12.32
CA GLN A 413 9.22 -2.34 -11.76
C GLN A 413 8.18 -1.25 -12.11
N PHE A 414 8.61 -0.05 -12.55
CA PHE A 414 7.72 1.01 -13.04
C PHE A 414 7.57 1.00 -14.56
N CYS A 415 8.20 0.05 -15.25
CA CYS A 415 8.20 -0.03 -16.71
C CYS A 415 7.62 -1.34 -17.24
N GLU A 416 7.24 -2.27 -16.36
CA GLU A 416 6.63 -3.54 -16.75
C GLU A 416 5.23 -3.31 -17.31
N LEU A 417 4.86 -4.09 -18.32
CA LEU A 417 3.50 -4.18 -18.85
C LEU A 417 2.63 -5.05 -17.93
N PRO A 418 1.29 -4.95 -18.04
CA PRO A 418 0.36 -5.78 -17.27
C PRO A 418 0.69 -7.27 -17.37
N HIS A 419 0.57 -7.99 -16.26
CA HIS A 419 0.63 -9.45 -16.19
C HIS A 419 1.98 -10.11 -16.50
N MET A 420 3.04 -9.35 -16.84
CA MET A 420 4.38 -9.91 -17.06
C MET A 420 5.47 -8.98 -16.52
N SER A 421 6.18 -9.41 -15.47
CA SER A 421 7.31 -8.66 -14.92
C SER A 421 8.59 -8.85 -15.76
N PHE A 422 9.52 -7.89 -15.67
CA PHE A 422 10.85 -8.08 -16.24
C PHE A 422 11.58 -9.27 -15.60
N PRO A 423 12.42 -9.98 -16.37
CA PRO A 423 13.35 -10.97 -15.82
C PRO A 423 14.17 -10.42 -14.64
N THR A 424 14.45 -11.29 -13.66
CA THR A 424 15.32 -10.95 -12.52
C THR A 424 16.72 -10.55 -12.98
N SER A 425 17.22 -11.15 -14.06
CA SER A 425 18.50 -10.84 -14.71
C SER A 425 18.59 -9.44 -15.34
N CYS A 426 17.47 -8.79 -15.66
CA CYS A 426 17.52 -7.43 -16.21
C CYS A 426 18.06 -6.44 -15.17
N PRO A 427 18.91 -5.48 -15.55
CA PRO A 427 19.43 -4.47 -14.65
C PRO A 427 18.30 -3.55 -14.14
N THR A 428 18.56 -2.83 -13.05
CA THR A 428 17.57 -1.92 -12.44
C THR A 428 17.01 -0.90 -13.43
N TYR A 429 17.85 -0.35 -14.29
CA TYR A 429 17.48 0.54 -15.39
C TYR A 429 17.75 -0.20 -16.71
N VAL A 430 16.69 -0.61 -17.38
CA VAL A 430 16.77 -1.55 -18.50
C VAL A 430 17.33 -0.85 -19.75
N PRO A 431 18.36 -1.38 -20.42
CA PRO A 431 18.84 -0.85 -21.70
C PRO A 431 17.83 -1.12 -22.82
N LYS A 432 17.83 -0.28 -23.86
CA LYS A 432 16.94 -0.37 -25.04
C LYS A 432 16.80 -1.79 -25.59
N HIS A 433 17.91 -2.49 -25.85
CA HIS A 433 17.90 -3.83 -26.44
C HIS A 433 17.17 -4.86 -25.55
N GLN A 434 17.38 -4.83 -24.23
CA GLN A 434 16.65 -5.72 -23.31
C GLN A 434 15.18 -5.33 -23.15
N PHE A 435 14.83 -4.05 -23.29
CA PHE A 435 13.44 -3.64 -23.30
C PHE A 435 12.72 -4.13 -24.57
N ILE A 436 13.40 -4.09 -25.73
CA ILE A 436 12.86 -4.66 -26.98
C ILE A 436 12.67 -6.17 -26.84
N GLN A 437 13.65 -6.90 -26.30
CA GLN A 437 13.53 -8.33 -26.02
C GLN A 437 12.34 -8.62 -25.10
N TYR A 438 12.19 -7.84 -24.02
CA TYR A 438 11.05 -7.97 -23.12
C TYR A 438 9.69 -7.78 -23.84
N LEU A 439 9.60 -6.87 -24.81
CA LEU A 439 8.38 -6.69 -25.61
C LEU A 439 8.17 -7.83 -26.61
N GLU A 440 9.24 -8.42 -27.16
CA GLU A 440 9.18 -9.64 -27.98
C GLU A 440 8.64 -10.83 -27.17
N ASP A 441 9.18 -11.03 -25.97
CA ASP A 441 8.71 -12.04 -25.04
C ASP A 441 7.24 -11.81 -24.66
N TYR A 442 6.84 -10.54 -24.49
CA TYR A 442 5.46 -10.17 -24.14
C TYR A 442 4.48 -10.49 -25.27
N VAL A 443 4.84 -10.12 -26.50
CA VAL A 443 4.07 -10.43 -27.72
C VAL A 443 3.91 -11.93 -27.88
N SER A 444 4.99 -12.69 -27.70
CA SER A 444 4.96 -14.16 -27.75
C SER A 444 4.10 -14.77 -26.64
N HIS A 445 4.24 -14.29 -25.40
CA HIS A 445 3.54 -14.83 -24.23
C HIS A 445 2.01 -14.69 -24.35
N PHE A 446 1.53 -13.56 -24.90
CA PHE A 446 0.09 -13.30 -25.07
C PHE A 446 -0.43 -13.61 -26.48
N SER A 447 0.41 -14.19 -27.35
CA SER A 447 0.10 -14.50 -28.76
C SER A 447 -0.49 -13.30 -29.51
N ILE A 448 0.10 -12.12 -29.29
CA ILE A 448 -0.38 -10.86 -29.89
C ILE A 448 0.06 -10.81 -31.35
N SER A 449 -0.89 -10.56 -32.27
CA SER A 449 -0.60 -10.46 -33.70
C SER A 449 -1.07 -9.11 -34.26
N PRO A 450 -0.20 -8.08 -34.31
CA PRO A 450 -0.55 -6.80 -34.90
C PRO A 450 -0.61 -6.85 -36.43
N MET A 451 -1.59 -6.13 -37.01
CA MET A 451 -1.67 -5.88 -38.44
C MET A 451 -0.77 -4.72 -38.81
N TYR A 452 0.42 -5.03 -39.31
CA TYR A 452 1.45 -4.07 -39.70
C TYR A 452 1.13 -3.32 -40.99
N LYS A 453 1.71 -2.13 -41.19
CA LYS A 453 1.52 -1.30 -42.38
C LYS A 453 0.05 -0.92 -42.64
N ARG A 454 -0.75 -0.79 -41.59
CA ARG A 454 -2.14 -0.28 -41.64
C ARG A 454 -2.16 1.13 -41.07
N ASN A 455 -2.16 2.13 -41.95
CA ASN A 455 -2.20 3.52 -41.56
C ASN A 455 -3.66 3.98 -41.40
N VAL A 456 -4.11 4.19 -40.17
CA VAL A 456 -5.48 4.67 -39.89
C VAL A 456 -5.64 6.11 -40.38
N GLU A 457 -6.62 6.34 -41.25
CA GLU A 457 -6.92 7.67 -41.83
C GLU A 457 -8.21 8.27 -41.26
N SER A 458 -9.17 7.44 -40.85
CA SER A 458 -10.38 7.92 -40.17
C SER A 458 -10.97 6.89 -39.20
N ALA A 459 -11.55 7.36 -38.10
CA ALA A 459 -12.36 6.56 -37.18
C ALA A 459 -13.62 7.33 -36.79
N GLU A 460 -14.80 6.74 -37.02
CA GLU A 460 -16.11 7.35 -36.80
C GLU A 460 -17.02 6.39 -36.01
N TYR A 461 -17.81 6.94 -35.08
CA TYR A 461 -18.81 6.15 -34.36
C TYR A 461 -20.18 6.30 -35.02
N ASP A 462 -20.74 5.18 -35.47
CA ASP A 462 -22.10 5.12 -35.98
C ASP A 462 -23.09 4.93 -34.82
N GLN A 463 -23.98 5.92 -34.65
CA GLN A 463 -25.01 5.92 -33.62
C GLN A 463 -26.09 4.84 -33.86
N VAL A 464 -26.33 4.47 -35.13
CA VAL A 464 -27.38 3.51 -35.50
C VAL A 464 -26.91 2.09 -35.20
N SER A 465 -25.75 1.69 -35.75
CA SER A 465 -25.19 0.35 -35.49
C SER A 465 -24.51 0.23 -34.12
N LYS A 466 -24.31 1.35 -33.41
CA LYS A 466 -23.56 1.44 -32.14
C LYS A 466 -22.13 0.92 -32.25
N LYS A 467 -21.49 1.07 -33.41
CA LYS A 467 -20.15 0.57 -33.73
C LYS A 467 -19.20 1.68 -34.17
N TRP A 468 -17.92 1.45 -33.95
CA TRP A 468 -16.84 2.19 -34.59
C TRP A 468 -16.56 1.62 -35.97
N THR A 469 -16.47 2.51 -36.96
CA THR A 469 -15.93 2.25 -38.30
C THR A 469 -14.56 2.89 -38.39
N VAL A 470 -13.52 2.08 -38.56
CA VAL A 470 -12.12 2.52 -38.67
C VAL A 470 -11.61 2.21 -40.07
N LYS A 471 -11.21 3.24 -40.82
CA LYS A 471 -10.63 3.12 -42.15
C LYS A 471 -9.11 3.21 -42.07
N ALA A 472 -8.43 2.21 -42.60
CA ALA A 472 -6.98 2.17 -42.64
C ALA A 472 -6.47 1.87 -44.04
N LYS A 473 -5.46 2.63 -44.48
CA LYS A 473 -4.78 2.41 -45.74
C LYS A 473 -3.71 1.33 -45.57
N ASN A 474 -3.74 0.30 -46.42
CA ASN A 474 -2.70 -0.71 -46.46
C ASN A 474 -1.49 -0.22 -47.25
N ILE A 475 -0.50 0.34 -46.55
CA ILE A 475 0.74 0.86 -47.17
C ILE A 475 1.78 -0.23 -47.43
N GLY A 476 1.47 -1.48 -47.11
CA GLY A 476 2.35 -2.64 -47.31
C GLY A 476 2.05 -3.48 -48.54
N GLY A 477 0.87 -3.29 -49.15
CA GLY A 477 0.37 -4.03 -50.30
C GLY A 477 -0.19 -3.11 -51.39
N SER A 478 -1.44 -3.35 -51.82
CA SER A 478 -2.14 -2.70 -52.94
C SER A 478 -2.36 -1.19 -52.80
N GLY A 479 -2.18 -0.62 -51.60
CA GLY A 479 -2.56 0.77 -51.30
C GLY A 479 -4.07 0.97 -51.08
N GLU A 480 -4.84 -0.13 -51.01
CA GLU A 480 -6.28 -0.13 -50.81
C GLU A 480 -6.67 0.35 -49.41
N MET A 481 -7.90 0.89 -49.33
CA MET A 481 -8.53 1.28 -48.07
C MET A 481 -9.30 0.10 -47.49
N GLU A 482 -8.91 -0.31 -46.29
CA GLU A 482 -9.53 -1.38 -45.51
C GLU A 482 -10.48 -0.77 -44.45
N GLU A 483 -11.66 -1.34 -44.26
CA GLU A 483 -12.62 -0.91 -43.23
C GLU A 483 -12.76 -1.96 -42.13
N TYR A 484 -12.72 -1.51 -40.87
CA TYR A 484 -12.79 -2.34 -39.68
C TYR A 484 -13.93 -1.90 -38.78
N PHE A 485 -14.70 -2.86 -38.25
CA PHE A 485 -15.86 -2.61 -37.41
C PHE A 485 -15.68 -3.20 -36.00
N GLY A 486 -16.03 -2.43 -34.97
CA GLY A 486 -15.89 -2.88 -33.58
C GLY A 486 -16.81 -2.15 -32.60
N GLY A 487 -17.15 -2.81 -31.49
CA GLY A 487 -17.96 -2.20 -30.43
C GLY A 487 -17.17 -1.22 -29.55
N PHE A 488 -15.85 -1.30 -29.58
CA PHE A 488 -14.94 -0.48 -28.78
C PHE A 488 -13.74 -0.03 -29.62
N LEU A 489 -13.23 1.17 -29.34
CA LEU A 489 -12.04 1.74 -29.97
C LEU A 489 -11.04 2.14 -28.89
N VAL A 490 -9.81 1.66 -29.00
CA VAL A 490 -8.69 2.02 -28.11
C VAL A 490 -7.63 2.75 -28.92
N VAL A 491 -7.38 4.01 -28.54
CA VAL A 491 -6.34 4.85 -29.10
C VAL A 491 -5.04 4.64 -28.33
N ALA A 492 -4.07 3.97 -28.96
CA ALA A 492 -2.79 3.58 -28.39
C ALA A 492 -1.58 4.12 -29.19
N THR A 493 -1.75 5.26 -29.87
CA THR A 493 -0.76 5.84 -30.79
C THR A 493 0.49 6.39 -30.09
N GLY A 494 0.44 6.62 -28.77
CA GLY A 494 1.55 7.16 -28.00
C GLY A 494 1.75 8.68 -28.13
N GLU A 495 2.58 9.25 -27.26
CA GLU A 495 2.79 10.70 -27.14
C GLU A 495 3.90 11.27 -28.04
N ALA A 496 4.84 10.44 -28.46
CA ALA A 496 6.05 10.82 -29.20
C ALA A 496 6.00 10.22 -30.62
N THR A 497 5.10 10.74 -31.45
CA THR A 497 4.74 10.12 -32.75
C THR A 497 5.37 10.80 -33.95
N ASN A 498 5.38 12.14 -34.00
CA ASN A 498 5.90 12.90 -35.14
C ASN A 498 6.94 13.92 -34.69
N PRO A 499 8.16 13.94 -35.27
CA PRO A 499 9.22 14.85 -34.84
C PRO A 499 8.80 16.31 -35.02
N TYR A 500 9.14 17.17 -34.04
CA TYR A 500 8.89 18.60 -34.13
C TYR A 500 10.15 19.33 -34.56
N THR A 501 10.16 19.83 -35.80
CA THR A 501 11.23 20.68 -36.33
C THR A 501 10.75 22.14 -36.28
N PRO A 502 11.35 23.03 -35.48
CA PRO A 502 10.99 24.44 -35.47
C PRO A 502 11.45 25.13 -36.77
N GLU A 503 10.70 26.15 -37.19
CA GLU A 503 11.16 27.07 -38.23
C GLU A 503 12.29 27.94 -37.67
N ILE A 504 13.46 27.90 -38.31
CA ILE A 504 14.64 28.68 -37.92
C ILE A 504 15.10 29.45 -39.16
N GLU A 505 15.26 30.75 -39.01
CA GLU A 505 15.70 31.64 -40.08
C GLU A 505 17.09 31.22 -40.59
N GLY A 506 17.20 30.99 -41.90
CA GLY A 506 18.45 30.60 -42.55
C GLY A 506 18.89 29.15 -42.33
N LEU A 507 18.08 28.28 -41.70
CA LEU A 507 18.42 26.87 -41.48
C LEU A 507 18.71 26.11 -42.79
N SER A 508 18.02 26.44 -43.89
CA SER A 508 18.28 25.86 -45.21
C SER A 508 19.65 26.24 -45.80
N SER A 509 20.27 27.30 -45.28
CA SER A 509 21.62 27.74 -45.68
C SER A 509 22.73 27.07 -44.87
N PHE A 510 22.41 26.19 -43.92
CA PHE A 510 23.40 25.51 -43.10
C PHE A 510 24.16 24.46 -43.91
N ASN A 511 25.50 24.56 -43.95
CA ASN A 511 26.33 23.69 -44.77
C ASN A 511 26.60 22.31 -44.13
N GLY A 512 26.27 22.13 -42.84
CA GLY A 512 26.51 20.90 -42.09
C GLY A 512 25.26 20.03 -41.90
N ASP A 513 25.38 18.97 -41.11
CA ASP A 513 24.29 18.02 -40.89
C ASP A 513 23.20 18.59 -39.98
N VAL A 514 21.93 18.57 -40.41
CA VAL A 514 20.77 18.90 -39.55
C VAL A 514 19.92 17.66 -39.31
N LEU A 515 19.84 17.21 -38.06
CA LEU A 515 19.18 15.97 -37.69
C LEU A 515 18.22 16.20 -36.52
N HIS A 516 17.04 15.57 -36.57
CA HIS A 516 16.20 15.44 -35.38
C HIS A 516 16.67 14.26 -34.53
N SER A 517 16.38 14.28 -33.22
CA SER A 517 16.76 13.21 -32.28
C SER A 517 16.33 11.79 -32.70
N THR A 518 15.29 11.68 -33.54
CA THR A 518 14.80 10.41 -34.12
C THR A 518 15.72 9.79 -35.17
N LYS A 519 16.62 10.59 -35.76
CA LYS A 519 17.64 10.14 -36.72
C LYS A 519 18.99 9.85 -36.06
N TYR A 520 19.20 10.31 -34.83
CA TYR A 520 20.44 10.09 -34.09
C TYR A 520 20.55 8.65 -33.57
N LYS A 521 21.73 8.03 -33.70
CA LYS A 521 22.01 6.66 -33.22
C LYS A 521 23.12 6.61 -32.18
N SER A 522 24.27 7.18 -32.50
CA SER A 522 25.47 7.17 -31.66
C SER A 522 26.30 8.42 -31.89
N GLY A 523 27.03 8.85 -30.86
CA GLY A 523 27.95 9.98 -30.92
C GLY A 523 29.21 9.70 -31.72
N LYS A 524 29.48 8.44 -32.04
CA LYS A 524 30.68 7.99 -32.78
C LYS A 524 30.83 8.68 -34.15
N GLU A 525 29.73 8.96 -34.83
CA GLU A 525 29.71 9.62 -36.15
C GLU A 525 30.08 11.13 -36.08
N PHE A 526 30.18 11.66 -34.86
CA PHE A 526 30.45 13.07 -34.58
C PHE A 526 31.78 13.29 -33.86
N GLU A 527 32.64 12.27 -33.80
CA GLU A 527 33.97 12.38 -33.21
C GLU A 527 34.72 13.59 -33.80
N ASN A 528 35.31 14.42 -32.94
CA ASN A 528 36.00 15.67 -33.27
C ASN A 528 35.16 16.78 -33.95
N LYS A 529 33.87 16.55 -34.26
CA LYS A 529 32.96 17.58 -34.80
C LYS A 529 32.46 18.53 -33.71
N LYS A 530 32.18 19.77 -34.08
CA LYS A 530 31.45 20.75 -33.27
C LYS A 530 29.96 20.55 -33.46
N VAL A 531 29.26 20.10 -32.42
CA VAL A 531 27.85 19.72 -32.51
C VAL A 531 26.99 20.59 -31.60
N LEU A 532 25.97 21.20 -32.19
CA LEU A 532 24.96 21.97 -31.47
C LEU A 532 23.72 21.13 -31.18
N VAL A 533 23.43 20.88 -29.91
CA VAL A 533 22.18 20.24 -29.46
C VAL A 533 21.15 21.30 -29.09
N VAL A 534 20.02 21.31 -29.79
CA VAL A 534 18.93 22.28 -29.58
C VAL A 534 17.85 21.64 -28.72
N GLY A 535 17.83 21.99 -27.43
CA GLY A 535 16.79 21.56 -26.49
C GLY A 535 17.32 20.78 -25.28
N ALA A 536 16.89 21.19 -24.09
CA ALA A 536 17.34 20.70 -22.80
C ALA A 536 16.45 19.59 -22.19
N GLY A 537 15.68 18.86 -23.01
CA GLY A 537 14.89 17.71 -22.57
C GLY A 537 15.76 16.49 -22.28
N ASN A 538 15.17 15.40 -21.78
CA ASN A 538 15.91 14.17 -21.48
C ASN A 538 16.71 13.66 -22.70
N SER A 539 16.13 13.66 -23.90
CA SER A 539 16.85 13.28 -25.12
C SER A 539 18.03 14.21 -25.42
N GLY A 540 17.88 15.52 -25.28
CA GLY A 540 18.97 16.46 -25.53
C GLY A 540 20.12 16.32 -24.52
N MET A 541 19.80 16.13 -23.25
CA MET A 541 20.80 15.88 -22.20
C MET A 541 21.52 14.54 -22.40
N GLU A 542 20.79 13.51 -22.82
CA GLU A 542 21.33 12.17 -23.05
C GLU A 542 22.19 12.12 -24.32
N ILE A 543 21.75 12.77 -25.41
CA ILE A 543 22.52 12.89 -26.66
C ILE A 543 23.79 13.74 -26.43
N SER A 544 23.69 14.85 -25.70
CA SER A 544 24.86 15.69 -25.41
C SER A 544 25.93 14.93 -24.62
N LEU A 545 25.52 14.10 -23.67
CA LEU A 545 26.43 13.23 -22.93
C LEU A 545 27.08 12.17 -23.83
N ASP A 546 26.33 11.61 -24.77
CA ASP A 546 26.84 10.61 -25.69
C ASP A 546 27.90 11.18 -26.64
N LEU A 547 27.60 12.34 -27.22
CA LEU A 547 28.51 13.10 -28.08
C LEU A 547 29.82 13.40 -27.35
N ALA A 548 29.73 13.96 -26.14
CA ALA A 548 30.91 14.26 -25.34
C ALA A 548 31.73 13.00 -24.97
N ASN A 549 31.06 11.88 -24.71
CA ASN A 549 31.75 10.61 -24.43
C ASN A 549 32.48 10.02 -25.66
N HIS A 550 32.06 10.39 -26.88
CA HIS A 550 32.69 9.97 -28.14
C HIS A 550 33.59 11.07 -28.75
N GLY A 551 34.02 12.06 -27.96
CA GLY A 551 35.00 13.06 -28.39
C GLY A 551 34.43 14.20 -29.26
N ALA A 552 33.12 14.36 -29.37
CA ALA A 552 32.52 15.50 -30.05
C ALA A 552 32.59 16.77 -29.18
N LYS A 553 32.90 17.92 -29.79
CA LYS A 553 32.86 19.24 -29.15
C LYS A 553 31.41 19.71 -29.03
N THR A 554 30.81 19.43 -27.89
CA THR A 554 29.35 19.50 -27.72
C THR A 554 28.91 20.81 -27.09
N SER A 555 27.97 21.50 -27.72
CA SER A 555 27.26 22.65 -27.15
C SER A 555 25.76 22.37 -27.06
N ILE A 556 25.09 22.79 -26.00
CA ILE A 556 23.64 22.60 -25.79
C ILE A 556 22.93 23.94 -25.52
N ILE A 557 21.80 24.17 -26.19
CA ILE A 557 20.94 25.34 -25.93
C ILE A 557 19.91 25.01 -24.84
N VAL A 558 19.94 25.78 -23.75
CA VAL A 558 19.00 25.68 -22.63
C VAL A 558 18.20 26.98 -22.53
N ARG A 559 17.08 27.06 -23.26
CA ARG A 559 16.26 28.29 -23.35
C ARG A 559 15.32 28.56 -22.18
N SER A 560 15.03 27.55 -21.37
CA SER A 560 14.02 27.65 -20.31
C SER A 560 14.56 27.01 -19.04
N PRO A 561 14.09 27.43 -17.85
CA PRO A 561 14.48 26.81 -16.59
C PRO A 561 14.21 25.30 -16.57
N VAL A 562 15.15 24.51 -16.05
CA VAL A 562 15.08 23.04 -15.97
C VAL A 562 15.50 22.55 -14.58
N HIS A 563 14.73 21.61 -14.02
CA HIS A 563 15.13 20.88 -12.82
C HIS A 563 16.04 19.71 -13.18
N PHE A 564 17.17 19.56 -12.47
CA PHE A 564 18.03 18.37 -12.53
C PHE A 564 17.70 17.43 -11.37
N LEU A 565 17.43 16.17 -11.67
CA LEU A 565 17.18 15.11 -10.68
C LEU A 565 18.00 13.87 -11.02
N SER A 566 18.52 13.17 -10.00
CA SER A 566 19.13 11.85 -10.23
C SER A 566 18.05 10.77 -10.37
N ARG A 567 18.38 9.63 -10.99
CA ARG A 567 17.46 8.48 -11.06
C ARG A 567 16.95 8.03 -9.69
N GLY A 568 17.81 8.09 -8.66
CA GLY A 568 17.44 7.77 -7.28
C GLY A 568 16.42 8.75 -6.67
N MET A 569 16.55 10.05 -6.97
CA MET A 569 15.56 11.05 -6.54
C MET A 569 14.20 10.83 -7.20
N VAL A 570 14.18 10.54 -8.50
CA VAL A 570 12.95 10.24 -9.23
C VAL A 570 12.28 8.98 -8.67
N TYR A 571 13.06 7.93 -8.37
CA TYR A 571 12.56 6.73 -7.71
C TYR A 571 11.91 7.06 -6.36
N LEU A 572 12.64 7.76 -5.49
CA LEU A 572 12.14 8.19 -4.17
C LEU A 572 10.84 8.99 -4.32
N ALA A 573 10.79 9.92 -5.27
CA ALA A 573 9.59 10.70 -5.55
C ALA A 573 8.39 9.81 -5.90
N LEU A 574 8.55 8.85 -6.81
CA LEU A 574 7.46 7.96 -7.21
C LEU A 574 6.97 7.08 -6.06
N VAL A 575 7.84 6.67 -5.14
CA VAL A 575 7.45 5.97 -3.91
C VAL A 575 6.71 6.90 -2.96
N LEU A 576 7.25 8.10 -2.70
CA LEU A 576 6.65 9.05 -1.77
C LEU A 576 5.32 9.59 -2.28
N LEU A 577 5.13 9.79 -3.58
CA LEU A 577 3.87 10.27 -4.17
C LEU A 577 2.70 9.31 -3.93
N LYS A 578 2.95 8.04 -3.59
CA LYS A 578 1.90 7.09 -3.16
C LYS A 578 1.35 7.40 -1.77
N HIS A 579 2.10 8.13 -0.96
CA HIS A 579 1.82 8.31 0.47
C HIS A 579 1.75 9.79 0.90
N PHE A 580 2.46 10.68 0.21
CA PHE A 580 2.65 12.09 0.56
C PHE A 580 2.11 13.03 -0.55
N PRO A 581 1.69 14.27 -0.21
CA PRO A 581 1.23 15.25 -1.18
C PRO A 581 2.32 15.67 -2.17
N LEU A 582 1.92 15.99 -3.41
CA LEU A 582 2.80 16.46 -4.48
C LEU A 582 3.71 17.61 -4.03
N SER A 583 3.16 18.62 -3.34
CA SER A 583 3.94 19.79 -2.89
C SER A 583 5.05 19.44 -1.90
N MET A 584 4.81 18.49 -0.99
CA MET A 584 5.82 18.05 -0.03
C MET A 584 6.94 17.27 -0.72
N VAL A 585 6.57 16.38 -1.65
CA VAL A 585 7.55 15.63 -2.44
C VAL A 585 8.37 16.57 -3.31
N ASP A 586 7.73 17.52 -3.99
CA ASP A 586 8.43 18.53 -4.81
C ASP A 586 9.39 19.38 -3.99
N SER A 587 8.97 19.88 -2.81
CA SER A 587 9.86 20.64 -1.91
C SER A 587 11.08 19.82 -1.48
N LEU A 588 10.88 18.54 -1.13
CA LEU A 588 11.97 17.63 -0.79
C LEU A 588 12.91 17.43 -1.98
N LEU A 589 12.39 17.24 -3.18
CA LEU A 589 13.21 17.03 -4.38
C LEU A 589 14.00 18.27 -4.77
N VAL A 590 13.42 19.47 -4.64
CA VAL A 590 14.14 20.72 -4.87
C VAL A 590 15.28 20.86 -3.87
N LEU A 591 15.07 20.51 -2.59
CA LEU A 591 16.13 20.48 -1.58
C LEU A 591 17.23 19.46 -1.94
N LEU A 592 16.86 18.22 -2.26
CA LEU A 592 17.82 17.18 -2.65
C LEU A 592 18.60 17.56 -3.92
N SER A 593 17.93 18.15 -4.91
CA SER A 593 18.56 18.69 -6.13
C SER A 593 19.56 19.80 -5.81
N LYS A 594 19.23 20.72 -4.90
CA LYS A 594 20.17 21.76 -4.43
C LYS A 594 21.41 21.16 -3.76
N LEU A 595 21.24 20.12 -2.94
CA LEU A 595 22.35 19.47 -2.25
C LEU A 595 23.29 18.74 -3.22
N VAL A 596 22.75 18.08 -4.24
CA VAL A 596 23.57 17.27 -5.18
C VAL A 596 24.17 18.11 -6.31
N TYR A 597 23.40 19.04 -6.87
CA TYR A 597 23.80 19.80 -8.08
C TYR A 597 24.20 21.24 -7.79
N GLY A 598 23.96 21.76 -6.57
CA GLY A 598 24.30 23.13 -6.21
C GLY A 598 23.51 24.19 -6.99
N ASN A 599 24.17 25.32 -7.27
CA ASN A 599 23.65 26.38 -8.13
C ASN A 599 24.11 26.17 -9.58
N LEU A 600 23.17 25.87 -10.48
CA LEU A 600 23.45 25.63 -11.89
C LEU A 600 23.46 26.92 -12.74
N ALA A 601 23.06 28.06 -12.17
CA ALA A 601 22.99 29.33 -12.89
C ALA A 601 24.36 29.79 -13.41
N SER A 602 25.45 29.44 -12.70
CA SER A 602 26.83 29.71 -13.14
C SER A 602 27.21 28.99 -14.44
N TYR A 603 26.47 27.93 -14.80
CA TYR A 603 26.65 27.19 -16.05
C TYR A 603 25.54 27.51 -17.06
N GLY A 604 24.79 28.60 -16.90
CA GLY A 604 23.73 29.01 -17.83
C GLY A 604 22.43 28.20 -17.73
N ILE A 605 22.21 27.47 -16.63
CA ILE A 605 20.98 26.68 -16.40
C ILE A 605 20.24 27.24 -15.19
N GLU A 606 19.10 27.86 -15.46
CA GLU A 606 18.22 28.36 -14.39
C GLU A 606 17.33 27.26 -13.81
N ARG A 607 17.15 27.29 -12.49
CA ARG A 607 16.22 26.38 -11.80
C ARG A 607 14.82 27.01 -11.74
N PRO A 608 13.76 26.27 -12.11
CA PRO A 608 12.39 26.76 -11.98
C PRO A 608 11.97 27.02 -10.53
N GLN A 609 11.05 27.98 -10.32
CA GLN A 609 10.44 28.27 -9.00
C GLN A 609 9.40 27.22 -8.60
N GLU A 610 8.63 26.72 -9.58
CA GLU A 610 7.64 25.67 -9.36
C GLU A 610 8.31 24.28 -9.29
N GLY A 611 7.71 23.34 -8.54
CA GLY A 611 8.26 22.00 -8.31
C GLY A 611 8.36 21.11 -9.55
N PRO A 612 9.29 20.14 -9.58
CA PRO A 612 9.56 19.32 -10.76
C PRO A 612 8.37 18.46 -11.22
N PHE A 613 7.64 17.81 -10.31
CA PHE A 613 6.48 17.01 -10.69
C PHE A 613 5.24 17.87 -10.94
N TYR A 614 5.10 19.00 -10.24
CA TYR A 614 4.06 19.99 -10.54
C TYR A 614 4.19 20.52 -11.98
N MET A 615 5.39 20.92 -12.42
CA MET A 615 5.64 21.37 -13.79
C MET A 615 5.32 20.29 -14.83
N LYS A 616 5.62 19.03 -14.52
CA LYS A 616 5.25 17.89 -15.36
C LYS A 616 3.73 17.81 -15.53
N VAL A 617 2.96 17.89 -14.44
CA VAL A 617 1.49 17.81 -14.48
C VAL A 617 0.88 19.01 -15.20
N LYS A 618 1.35 20.22 -14.90
CA LYS A 618 0.75 21.48 -15.40
C LYS A 618 1.12 21.78 -16.86
N TYR A 619 2.40 21.65 -17.22
CA TYR A 619 2.89 22.06 -18.55
C TYR A 619 3.43 20.90 -19.39
N GLY A 620 3.58 19.70 -18.83
CA GLY A 620 4.29 18.60 -19.50
C GLY A 620 5.80 18.80 -19.57
N LYS A 621 6.36 19.69 -18.75
CA LYS A 621 7.81 19.91 -18.68
C LYS A 621 8.41 18.94 -17.68
N TYR A 622 9.24 18.02 -18.18
CA TYR A 622 9.90 17.01 -17.35
C TYR A 622 11.19 17.57 -16.73
N PRO A 623 11.55 17.16 -15.50
CA PRO A 623 12.91 17.36 -15.01
C PRO A 623 13.89 16.57 -15.89
N ALA A 624 15.08 17.13 -16.09
CA ALA A 624 16.21 16.42 -16.68
C ALA A 624 16.72 15.36 -15.69
N ILE A 625 16.66 14.10 -16.10
CA ILE A 625 17.12 12.98 -15.31
C ILE A 625 18.61 12.79 -15.60
N ASP A 626 19.45 13.29 -14.70
CA ASP A 626 20.89 13.25 -14.89
C ASP A 626 21.43 11.82 -14.75
N VAL A 627 22.22 11.43 -15.75
CA VAL A 627 22.93 10.16 -15.85
C VAL A 627 24.43 10.35 -16.08
N GLY A 628 24.91 11.59 -15.90
CA GLY A 628 26.32 11.96 -16.08
C GLY A 628 26.53 13.27 -16.86
N THR A 629 25.49 13.82 -17.49
CA THR A 629 25.54 15.05 -18.29
C THR A 629 25.99 16.24 -17.43
N TYR A 630 25.49 16.34 -16.20
CA TYR A 630 25.90 17.42 -15.28
C TYR A 630 27.42 17.44 -15.05
N ARG A 631 28.06 16.28 -14.91
CA ARG A 631 29.51 16.20 -14.70
C ARG A 631 30.29 16.78 -15.88
N LYS A 632 29.84 16.51 -17.10
CA LYS A 632 30.44 17.01 -18.34
C LYS A 632 30.18 18.51 -18.56
N ILE A 633 29.03 19.01 -18.13
CA ILE A 633 28.76 20.46 -18.08
C ILE A 633 29.71 21.13 -17.09
N LYS A 634 29.87 20.55 -15.90
CA LYS A 634 30.73 21.08 -14.84
C LYS A 634 32.22 21.11 -15.25
N SER A 635 32.70 20.09 -15.98
CA SER A 635 34.08 20.05 -16.50
C SER A 635 34.31 20.96 -17.71
N GLY A 636 33.25 21.51 -18.32
CA GLY A 636 33.33 22.31 -19.54
C GLY A 636 33.39 21.49 -20.83
N GLU A 637 33.32 20.16 -20.75
CA GLU A 637 33.28 19.27 -21.93
C GLU A 637 31.96 19.40 -22.72
N ILE A 638 30.88 19.81 -22.04
CA ILE A 638 29.62 20.24 -22.68
C ILE A 638 29.42 21.72 -22.38
N GLN A 639 29.43 22.55 -23.42
CA GLN A 639 29.18 23.98 -23.28
C GLN A 639 27.68 24.28 -23.29
N VAL A 640 27.19 24.99 -22.27
CA VAL A 640 25.79 25.46 -22.26
C VAL A 640 25.71 26.84 -22.89
N LEU A 641 24.79 26.99 -23.85
CA LEU A 641 24.49 28.25 -24.52
C LEU A 641 23.17 28.81 -23.97
N PRO A 642 23.18 30.02 -23.37
CA PRO A 642 22.06 30.55 -22.59
C PRO A 642 20.97 31.24 -23.44
N ALA A 643 21.15 31.37 -24.76
CA ALA A 643 20.25 32.09 -25.64
C ALA A 643 19.74 31.22 -26.78
N GLU A 644 18.53 31.53 -27.26
CA GLU A 644 17.94 30.89 -28.44
C GLU A 644 18.70 31.25 -29.73
N ILE A 645 18.57 30.42 -30.75
CA ILE A 645 19.05 30.71 -32.10
C ILE A 645 18.28 31.93 -32.63
N GLY A 646 19.02 32.92 -33.13
CA GLY A 646 18.50 34.07 -33.85
C GLY A 646 18.44 33.78 -35.35
N SER A 647 19.61 33.58 -35.98
CA SER A 647 19.72 33.27 -37.41
C SER A 647 20.86 32.27 -37.69
N ILE A 648 20.81 31.61 -38.85
CA ILE A 648 21.86 30.73 -39.34
C ILE A 648 22.34 31.23 -40.70
N ARG A 649 23.66 31.34 -40.89
CA ARG A 649 24.30 31.76 -42.15
C ARG A 649 25.50 30.87 -42.47
N GLY A 650 25.37 29.97 -43.44
CA GLY A 650 26.44 28.99 -43.73
C GLY A 650 26.71 28.09 -42.51
N GLY A 651 27.96 27.96 -42.07
CA GLY A 651 28.30 27.21 -40.84
C GLY A 651 28.10 27.98 -39.52
N GLN A 652 27.71 29.25 -39.59
CA GLN A 652 27.61 30.14 -38.43
C GLN A 652 26.19 30.16 -37.86
N VAL A 653 26.07 29.87 -36.56
CA VAL A 653 24.83 30.01 -35.78
C VAL A 653 24.94 31.24 -34.89
N GLU A 654 24.10 32.22 -35.13
CA GLU A 654 23.99 33.44 -34.33
C GLU A 654 22.87 33.28 -33.29
N LEU A 655 23.18 33.55 -32.02
CA LEU A 655 22.21 33.53 -30.93
C LEU A 655 21.58 34.91 -30.74
N LYS A 656 20.37 34.97 -30.18
CA LYS A 656 19.66 36.23 -29.91
C LYS A 656 20.39 37.22 -28.99
N ASN A 657 21.43 36.78 -28.28
CA ASN A 657 22.29 37.65 -27.47
C ASN A 657 23.48 38.25 -28.26
N GLY A 658 23.49 38.13 -29.60
CA GLY A 658 24.51 38.67 -30.49
C GLY A 658 25.78 37.82 -30.60
N LYS A 659 25.89 36.69 -29.89
CA LYS A 659 27.05 35.79 -29.99
C LYS A 659 26.90 34.81 -31.15
N SER A 660 27.99 34.61 -31.88
CA SER A 660 28.06 33.68 -33.01
C SER A 660 29.01 32.52 -32.75
N TYR A 661 28.62 31.33 -33.22
CA TYR A 661 29.38 30.09 -33.08
C TYR A 661 29.40 29.31 -34.39
N GLN A 662 30.48 28.58 -34.65
CA GLN A 662 30.62 27.70 -35.82
C GLN A 662 30.33 26.25 -35.41
N PHE A 663 29.48 25.56 -36.15
CA PHE A 663 29.12 24.16 -35.92
C PHE A 663 29.17 23.34 -37.20
N ASP A 664 29.53 22.06 -37.06
CA ASP A 664 29.55 21.08 -38.15
C ASP A 664 28.22 20.31 -38.24
N ALA A 665 27.46 20.25 -37.14
CA ALA A 665 26.15 19.61 -37.11
C ALA A 665 25.20 20.24 -36.08
N ILE A 666 23.89 20.19 -36.37
CA ILE A 666 22.80 20.63 -35.49
C ILE A 666 21.86 19.45 -35.21
N LEU A 667 21.69 19.13 -33.93
CA LEU A 667 20.78 18.09 -33.43
C LEU A 667 19.56 18.71 -32.76
N LEU A 668 18.42 18.65 -33.44
CA LEU A 668 17.13 19.13 -32.97
C LEU A 668 16.53 18.12 -31.98
N CYS A 669 16.64 18.44 -30.69
CA CYS A 669 16.05 17.71 -29.57
C CYS A 669 14.77 18.41 -29.08
N THR A 670 13.94 18.81 -30.05
CA THR A 670 12.85 19.78 -29.90
C THR A 670 11.48 19.16 -29.61
N GLY A 671 11.39 17.83 -29.51
CA GLY A 671 10.20 17.11 -29.07
C GLY A 671 9.33 16.63 -30.23
N PHE A 672 8.03 16.43 -29.98
CA PHE A 672 7.12 15.76 -30.92
C PHE A 672 5.75 16.45 -31.00
N LYS A 673 5.11 16.37 -32.18
CA LYS A 673 3.70 16.71 -32.42
C LYS A 673 2.83 15.45 -32.38
N ARG A 674 1.58 15.59 -31.92
CA ARG A 674 0.55 14.52 -31.90
C ARG A 674 -0.47 14.83 -33.01
N LEU A 675 -0.86 13.82 -33.78
CA LEU A 675 -1.78 13.98 -34.93
C LEU A 675 -3.07 13.16 -34.77
N THR A 676 -3.38 12.72 -33.54
CA THR A 676 -4.52 11.85 -33.25
C THR A 676 -5.87 12.50 -33.58
N ASN A 677 -5.95 13.83 -33.46
CA ASN A 677 -7.11 14.63 -33.82
C ASN A 677 -7.38 14.73 -35.33
N LEU A 678 -6.42 14.35 -36.19
CA LEU A 678 -6.62 14.43 -37.65
C LEU A 678 -7.48 13.30 -38.20
N TRP A 679 -7.49 12.13 -37.55
CA TRP A 679 -8.19 10.94 -38.03
C TRP A 679 -9.36 10.50 -37.14
N LEU A 680 -9.35 10.83 -35.83
CA LEU A 680 -10.47 10.51 -34.95
C LEU A 680 -11.57 11.57 -35.08
N LYS A 681 -12.72 11.19 -35.67
CA LYS A 681 -13.84 12.10 -35.94
C LYS A 681 -14.94 11.97 -34.88
N GLY A 682 -15.62 13.09 -34.57
CA GLY A 682 -16.67 13.15 -33.53
C GLY A 682 -16.15 13.23 -32.10
N ASP A 683 -14.88 13.60 -31.90
CA ASP A 683 -14.18 13.64 -30.61
C ASP A 683 -14.20 15.01 -29.91
N ASP A 684 -15.37 15.62 -29.79
CA ASP A 684 -15.50 16.88 -29.03
C ASP A 684 -15.30 16.67 -27.51
N TYR A 685 -15.16 15.42 -27.04
CA TYR A 685 -15.23 15.08 -25.62
C TYR A 685 -13.93 14.51 -25.01
N LEU A 686 -13.10 13.77 -25.75
CA LEU A 686 -11.96 13.04 -25.19
C LEU A 686 -10.61 13.69 -25.46
N LEU A 687 -10.29 14.20 -26.66
CA LEU A 687 -8.99 14.84 -26.94
C LEU A 687 -9.12 16.35 -27.14
N LYS A 688 -8.07 17.08 -26.72
CA LYS A 688 -7.83 18.49 -27.06
C LYS A 688 -7.22 18.60 -28.46
N GLU A 689 -7.17 19.82 -29.01
CA GLU A 689 -6.49 20.10 -30.29
C GLU A 689 -5.02 19.65 -30.32
N ASP A 690 -4.35 19.60 -29.16
CA ASP A 690 -2.97 19.14 -29.01
C ASP A 690 -2.82 17.62 -28.82
N GLY A 691 -3.91 16.86 -28.98
CA GLY A 691 -3.97 15.40 -28.88
C GLY A 691 -3.86 14.85 -27.46
N ILE A 692 -4.06 15.68 -26.42
CA ILE A 692 -4.06 15.25 -25.01
C ILE A 692 -5.48 14.97 -24.55
N PRO A 693 -5.72 13.95 -23.71
CA PRO A 693 -7.02 13.75 -23.07
C PRO A 693 -7.54 15.01 -22.34
N LYS A 694 -8.77 15.43 -22.65
CA LYS A 694 -9.55 16.45 -21.95
C LYS A 694 -9.82 16.04 -20.49
N PRO A 695 -10.23 14.80 -20.18
CA PRO A 695 -10.42 14.39 -18.79
C PRO A 695 -9.06 14.23 -18.09
N SER A 696 -8.95 14.74 -16.87
CA SER A 696 -7.76 14.56 -16.03
C SER A 696 -7.77 13.19 -15.33
N PHE A 697 -6.59 12.75 -14.87
CA PHE A 697 -6.44 11.59 -13.99
C PHE A 697 -7.41 11.64 -12.79
N PRO A 698 -8.09 10.52 -12.41
CA PRO A 698 -7.89 9.14 -12.88
C PRO A 698 -8.72 8.70 -14.10
N ASN A 699 -9.59 9.55 -14.64
CA ASN A 699 -10.56 9.15 -15.67
C ASN A 699 -10.11 9.53 -17.10
N HIS A 700 -8.85 9.93 -17.28
CA HIS A 700 -8.27 10.38 -18.56
C HIS A 700 -8.30 9.32 -19.67
N TRP A 701 -8.45 8.04 -19.32
CA TRP A 701 -8.41 6.92 -20.26
C TRP A 701 -9.78 6.57 -20.86
N LYS A 702 -10.89 7.14 -20.35
CA LYS A 702 -12.26 6.73 -20.70
C LYS A 702 -13.04 7.84 -21.43
N GLY A 703 -13.50 7.55 -22.65
CA GLY A 703 -14.41 8.37 -23.43
C GLY A 703 -15.86 7.87 -23.45
N LYS A 704 -16.67 8.51 -24.29
CA LYS A 704 -18.05 8.06 -24.58
C LYS A 704 -18.03 6.93 -25.62
N ASN A 705 -19.16 6.23 -25.78
CA ASN A 705 -19.38 5.29 -26.89
C ASN A 705 -18.32 4.18 -27.03
N GLY A 706 -17.72 3.74 -25.91
CA GLY A 706 -16.69 2.70 -25.94
C GLY A 706 -15.34 3.14 -26.50
N LEU A 707 -15.08 4.45 -26.58
CA LEU A 707 -13.77 5.03 -26.89
C LEU A 707 -12.88 5.06 -25.65
N TYR A 708 -11.61 4.67 -25.82
CA TYR A 708 -10.61 4.71 -24.76
C TYR A 708 -9.28 5.26 -25.27
N CYS A 709 -8.50 5.88 -24.38
CA CYS A 709 -7.12 6.31 -24.64
C CYS A 709 -6.18 5.63 -23.66
N VAL A 710 -5.09 5.04 -24.17
CA VAL A 710 -4.07 4.38 -23.35
C VAL A 710 -2.70 5.02 -23.59
N GLY A 711 -2.02 5.40 -22.51
CA GLY A 711 -0.65 5.92 -22.61
C GLY A 711 -0.52 7.35 -23.17
N LEU A 712 -1.60 8.15 -23.15
CA LEU A 712 -1.61 9.56 -23.57
C LEU A 712 -1.64 10.55 -22.38
N SER A 713 -1.42 10.06 -21.16
CA SER A 713 -1.60 10.80 -19.89
C SER A 713 -0.33 11.42 -19.30
N ARG A 714 0.81 11.36 -19.99
CA ARG A 714 2.15 11.79 -19.54
C ARG A 714 2.67 11.01 -18.33
N ARG A 715 2.05 9.86 -18.05
CA ARG A 715 2.38 8.95 -16.93
C ARG A 715 3.28 7.78 -17.36
N GLY A 716 3.79 7.79 -18.59
CA GLY A 716 4.76 6.79 -19.06
C GLY A 716 4.22 5.36 -19.06
N LEU A 717 5.12 4.38 -18.93
CA LEU A 717 4.79 2.95 -19.03
C LEU A 717 3.92 2.45 -17.87
N TYR A 718 4.19 2.86 -16.62
CA TYR A 718 3.30 2.50 -15.49
C TYR A 718 1.87 3.05 -15.66
N GLY A 719 1.73 4.27 -16.21
CA GLY A 719 0.43 4.83 -16.54
C GLY A 719 -0.27 4.01 -17.62
N SER A 720 0.45 3.63 -18.67
CA SER A 720 -0.08 2.76 -19.74
C SER A 720 -0.54 1.40 -19.19
N LYS A 721 0.19 0.81 -18.24
CA LYS A 721 -0.19 -0.42 -17.54
C LYS A 721 -1.53 -0.26 -16.79
N GLU A 722 -1.66 0.79 -15.99
CA GLU A 722 -2.90 1.08 -15.24
C GLU A 722 -4.08 1.33 -16.19
N ASP A 723 -3.86 2.16 -17.21
CA ASP A 723 -4.89 2.50 -18.21
C ASP A 723 -5.37 1.25 -18.95
N ALA A 724 -4.47 0.39 -19.42
CA ALA A 724 -4.79 -0.87 -20.10
C ALA A 724 -5.63 -1.82 -19.21
N GLN A 725 -5.28 -1.96 -17.92
CA GLN A 725 -6.04 -2.78 -16.98
C GLN A 725 -7.43 -2.21 -16.73
N ASN A 726 -7.54 -0.89 -16.55
CA ASN A 726 -8.82 -0.23 -16.35
C ASN A 726 -9.75 -0.38 -17.56
N ILE A 727 -9.21 -0.22 -18.77
CA ILE A 727 -9.95 -0.40 -20.04
C ILE A 727 -10.49 -1.82 -20.14
N ALA A 728 -9.63 -2.83 -19.96
CA ALA A 728 -10.03 -4.23 -20.07
C ALA A 728 -11.11 -4.60 -19.03
N ASN A 729 -10.98 -4.11 -17.80
CA ASN A 729 -11.98 -4.31 -16.75
C ASN A 729 -13.32 -3.62 -17.06
N ASP A 730 -13.29 -2.40 -17.60
CA ASP A 730 -14.50 -1.67 -18.00
C ASP A 730 -15.26 -2.42 -19.10
N ILE A 731 -14.54 -2.87 -20.15
CA ILE A 731 -15.11 -3.65 -21.24
C ILE A 731 -15.72 -4.96 -20.71
N ASN A 732 -15.01 -5.66 -19.81
CA ASN A 732 -15.51 -6.89 -19.21
C ASN A 732 -16.78 -6.67 -18.35
N SER A 733 -16.83 -5.59 -17.57
CA SER A 733 -17.99 -5.26 -16.73
C SER A 733 -19.27 -5.01 -17.54
N ARG A 734 -19.14 -4.41 -18.73
CA ARG A 734 -20.25 -4.17 -19.65
C ARG A 734 -20.75 -5.47 -20.32
N LYS A 735 -19.90 -6.50 -20.44
CA LYS A 735 -20.29 -7.83 -20.92
C LYS A 735 -21.25 -8.52 -19.95
N CYS A 736 -21.07 -8.32 -18.64
CA CYS A 736 -21.90 -8.93 -17.59
C CYS A 736 -23.25 -8.23 -17.35
N GLN A 737 -23.44 -6.99 -17.83
CA GLN A 737 -24.70 -6.25 -17.62
C GLN A 737 -25.84 -6.67 -18.57
N ASN A 738 -25.56 -7.44 -19.62
CA ASN A 738 -26.56 -7.91 -20.58
C ASN A 738 -27.11 -9.33 -20.30
N SER A 739 -26.85 -9.91 -19.11
CA SER A 739 -27.28 -11.27 -18.75
C SER A 739 -28.12 -11.37 -17.47
N ILE A 740 -28.78 -10.29 -17.05
CA ILE A 740 -29.70 -10.33 -15.89
C ILE A 740 -31.07 -9.82 -16.34
N HIS A 741 -31.83 -10.71 -16.96
CA HIS A 741 -33.29 -10.69 -16.89
C HIS A 741 -33.77 -12.13 -16.72
N THR A 742 -34.83 -12.28 -15.93
CA THR A 742 -35.56 -13.51 -15.53
C THR A 742 -34.91 -14.43 -14.50
N SER A 743 -35.23 -14.19 -13.22
CA SER A 743 -35.92 -15.17 -12.35
C SER A 743 -36.12 -14.57 -10.94
N GLU A 744 -37.35 -14.20 -10.58
CA GLU A 744 -37.75 -13.91 -9.21
C GLU A 744 -38.49 -15.11 -8.59
N MET A 745 -38.43 -15.16 -7.26
CA MET A 745 -39.18 -15.99 -6.31
C MET A 745 -38.64 -17.39 -5.99
N GLN A 746 -37.64 -17.45 -5.09
CA GLN A 746 -37.49 -18.51 -4.06
C GLN A 746 -36.30 -18.27 -3.08
N GLU A 747 -36.16 -17.13 -2.38
CA GLU A 747 -34.94 -16.94 -1.55
C GLU A 747 -35.02 -16.03 -0.30
N HIS A 748 -36.12 -16.07 0.47
CA HIS A 748 -36.28 -15.24 1.68
C HIS A 748 -35.32 -15.58 2.86
N ASN A 749 -34.52 -16.63 2.79
CA ASN A 749 -33.51 -16.95 3.83
C ASN A 749 -32.18 -16.20 3.65
N LYS A 750 -31.95 -15.54 2.51
CA LYS A 750 -30.68 -14.88 2.18
C LYS A 750 -30.71 -13.35 2.32
N VAL A 751 -31.83 -12.79 2.77
CA VAL A 751 -32.02 -11.32 2.85
C VAL A 751 -31.38 -10.76 4.11
N VAL A 752 -30.63 -9.66 3.95
CA VAL A 752 -30.03 -8.89 5.04
C VAL A 752 -30.90 -7.67 5.37
N ILE A 753 -31.26 -7.47 6.64
CA ILE A 753 -31.96 -6.27 7.10
C ILE A 753 -30.95 -5.26 7.64
N ILE A 754 -30.88 -4.06 7.08
CA ILE A 754 -30.04 -2.95 7.55
C ILE A 754 -30.93 -1.92 8.23
N VAL A 755 -30.63 -1.55 9.48
CA VAL A 755 -31.35 -0.50 10.22
C VAL A 755 -30.51 0.78 10.23
N GLY A 756 -30.96 1.79 9.48
CA GLY A 756 -30.32 3.08 9.31
C GLY A 756 -29.68 3.26 7.92
N ALA A 757 -30.05 4.34 7.22
CA ALA A 757 -29.47 4.76 5.95
C ALA A 757 -28.49 5.94 6.12
N GLY A 758 -27.81 5.99 7.26
CA GLY A 758 -26.63 6.84 7.48
C GLY A 758 -25.42 6.37 6.65
N THR A 759 -24.28 7.02 6.81
CA THR A 759 -23.06 6.68 6.06
C THR A 759 -22.61 5.23 6.25
N SER A 760 -22.80 4.66 7.43
CA SER A 760 -22.48 3.25 7.73
C SER A 760 -23.44 2.28 7.03
N GLY A 761 -24.74 2.59 6.99
CA GLY A 761 -25.74 1.77 6.30
C GLY A 761 -25.56 1.79 4.78
N LEU A 762 -25.23 2.96 4.22
CA LEU A 762 -24.88 3.09 2.80
C LEU A 762 -23.59 2.31 2.47
N ALA A 763 -22.59 2.35 3.35
CA ALA A 763 -21.37 1.54 3.18
C ALA A 763 -21.69 0.05 3.10
N MET A 764 -22.53 -0.45 4.01
CA MET A 764 -22.97 -1.85 4.06
C MET A 764 -23.72 -2.23 2.78
N ALA A 765 -24.71 -1.42 2.39
CA ALA A 765 -25.50 -1.63 1.19
C ALA A 765 -24.66 -1.67 -0.09
N GLY A 766 -23.65 -0.79 -0.22
CA GLY A 766 -22.72 -0.81 -1.35
C GLY A 766 -21.88 -2.10 -1.40
N CYS A 767 -21.41 -2.59 -0.25
CA CYS A 767 -20.72 -3.88 -0.17
C CYS A 767 -21.62 -5.06 -0.56
N LEU A 768 -22.87 -5.11 -0.07
CA LEU A 768 -23.82 -6.18 -0.42
C LEU A 768 -24.21 -6.13 -1.90
N SER A 769 -24.43 -4.93 -2.45
CA SER A 769 -24.73 -4.72 -3.87
C SER A 769 -23.62 -5.25 -4.78
N ARG A 770 -22.34 -5.01 -4.39
CA ARG A 770 -21.15 -5.52 -5.10
C ARG A 770 -21.10 -7.05 -5.12
N LEU A 771 -21.64 -7.70 -4.11
CA LEU A 771 -21.68 -9.16 -3.95
C LEU A 771 -22.99 -9.80 -4.45
N ALA A 772 -23.93 -9.00 -4.96
CA ALA A 772 -25.27 -9.45 -5.34
C ALA A 772 -26.05 -10.17 -4.22
N ILE A 773 -25.81 -9.78 -2.96
CA ILE A 773 -26.56 -10.30 -1.80
C ILE A 773 -27.82 -9.43 -1.60
N PRO A 774 -29.03 -10.01 -1.50
CA PRO A 774 -30.26 -9.24 -1.34
C PRO A 774 -30.33 -8.59 0.05
N TYR A 775 -30.79 -7.34 0.11
CA TYR A 775 -30.94 -6.60 1.36
C TYR A 775 -32.10 -5.61 1.32
N ILE A 776 -32.56 -5.24 2.52
CA ILE A 776 -33.49 -4.13 2.75
C ILE A 776 -32.85 -3.13 3.71
N ILE A 777 -33.14 -1.83 3.53
CA ILE A 777 -32.68 -0.78 4.44
C ILE A 777 -33.89 -0.05 4.99
N LEU A 778 -34.02 0.01 6.32
CA LEU A 778 -35.06 0.75 7.01
C LEU A 778 -34.48 2.06 7.55
N GLU A 779 -35.05 3.19 7.16
CA GLU A 779 -34.64 4.54 7.59
C GLU A 779 -35.83 5.28 8.23
N ARG A 780 -35.62 5.81 9.43
CA ARG A 780 -36.67 6.53 10.19
C ARG A 780 -37.01 7.87 9.57
N GLU A 781 -36.05 8.50 8.90
CA GLU A 781 -36.20 9.78 8.22
C GLU A 781 -36.76 9.64 6.80
N ASP A 782 -37.15 10.76 6.20
CA ASP A 782 -37.58 10.85 4.79
C ASP A 782 -36.42 10.88 3.77
N CYS A 783 -35.18 10.78 4.24
CA CYS A 783 -33.98 10.82 3.41
C CYS A 783 -32.83 10.02 4.02
N PHE A 784 -31.91 9.57 3.16
CA PHE A 784 -30.66 8.97 3.61
C PHE A 784 -29.69 10.04 4.12
N ALA A 785 -28.74 9.63 4.96
CA ALA A 785 -27.73 10.51 5.55
C ALA A 785 -28.34 11.77 6.20
N SER A 786 -29.46 11.60 6.89
CA SER A 786 -30.25 12.67 7.54
C SER A 786 -29.42 13.56 8.47
N LEU A 787 -28.43 13.01 9.19
CA LEU A 787 -27.46 13.80 9.97
C LEU A 787 -26.80 14.90 9.12
N TRP A 788 -26.37 14.56 7.91
CA TRP A 788 -25.72 15.49 7.00
C TRP A 788 -26.73 16.42 6.33
N LYS A 789 -27.85 15.87 5.83
CA LYS A 789 -28.85 16.67 5.10
C LYS A 789 -29.64 17.62 6.00
N LYS A 790 -30.08 17.16 7.17
CA LYS A 790 -31.00 17.89 8.06
C LYS A 790 -30.36 18.50 9.31
N TYR A 791 -29.42 17.81 9.95
CA TYR A 791 -29.01 18.16 11.32
C TYR A 791 -27.63 18.82 11.46
N SER A 792 -26.84 18.87 10.39
CA SER A 792 -25.52 19.52 10.41
C SER A 792 -25.58 21.00 10.02
N TYR A 793 -24.62 21.78 10.50
CA TYR A 793 -24.43 23.21 10.21
C TYR A 793 -23.66 23.45 8.91
N ASP A 794 -23.80 24.64 8.32
CA ASP A 794 -23.45 24.86 6.91
C ASP A 794 -21.95 25.01 6.66
N ARG A 795 -21.20 25.54 7.63
CA ARG A 795 -19.74 25.64 7.56
C ARG A 795 -19.03 24.27 7.60
N LEU A 796 -19.70 23.20 8.00
CA LEU A 796 -19.04 21.92 8.32
C LEU A 796 -18.18 21.40 7.16
N HIS A 797 -16.93 21.04 7.48
CA HIS A 797 -16.03 20.30 6.59
C HIS A 797 -15.61 18.99 7.24
N LEU A 798 -15.29 17.99 6.42
CA LEU A 798 -14.65 16.78 6.93
C LEU A 798 -13.30 17.13 7.56
N HIS A 799 -13.09 16.76 8.82
CA HIS A 799 -11.83 17.00 9.53
C HIS A 799 -10.68 16.13 9.02
N LEU A 800 -11.01 14.95 8.50
CA LEU A 800 -10.05 14.05 7.88
C LEU A 800 -9.99 14.29 6.38
N ARG A 801 -8.86 13.90 5.76
CA ARG A 801 -8.72 13.98 4.31
C ARG A 801 -9.72 13.06 3.62
N LYS A 802 -10.16 13.46 2.44
CA LYS A 802 -11.15 12.74 1.65
C LYS A 802 -10.88 11.23 1.53
N GLN A 803 -9.61 10.80 1.37
CA GLN A 803 -9.23 9.38 1.28
C GLN A 803 -9.62 8.53 2.52
N PHE A 804 -9.67 9.15 3.71
CA PHE A 804 -10.08 8.47 4.95
C PHE A 804 -11.59 8.50 5.18
N CYS A 805 -12.34 9.18 4.30
CA CYS A 805 -13.78 9.36 4.41
C CYS A 805 -14.55 8.70 3.25
N GLU A 806 -13.85 8.02 2.34
CA GLU A 806 -14.47 7.31 1.21
C GLU A 806 -15.23 6.08 1.71
N LEU A 807 -16.44 5.89 1.22
CA LEU A 807 -17.17 4.64 1.39
C LEU A 807 -16.51 3.50 0.56
N PRO A 808 -16.77 2.23 0.90
CA PRO A 808 -16.27 1.09 0.14
C PRO A 808 -16.51 1.21 -1.36
N HIS A 809 -15.56 0.76 -2.19
CA HIS A 809 -15.74 0.62 -3.64
C HIS A 809 -15.95 1.90 -4.47
N MET A 810 -15.99 3.09 -3.87
CA MET A 810 -16.10 4.36 -4.62
C MET A 810 -15.30 5.49 -3.95
N SER A 811 -14.31 6.04 -4.66
CA SER A 811 -13.50 7.17 -4.20
C SER A 811 -14.18 8.52 -4.42
N PHE A 812 -13.75 9.56 -3.69
CA PHE A 812 -14.23 10.92 -3.97
C PHE A 812 -13.75 11.42 -5.33
N PRO A 813 -14.52 12.31 -5.99
CA PRO A 813 -14.05 13.05 -7.16
C PRO A 813 -12.70 13.75 -6.90
N THR A 814 -11.80 13.74 -7.88
CA THR A 814 -10.49 14.40 -7.73
C THR A 814 -10.60 15.92 -7.58
N SER A 815 -11.62 16.53 -8.18
CA SER A 815 -11.96 17.95 -8.06
C SER A 815 -12.31 18.39 -6.63
N TYR A 816 -12.75 17.46 -5.77
CA TYR A 816 -13.07 17.80 -4.38
C TYR A 816 -11.78 18.18 -3.62
N PRO A 817 -11.84 19.19 -2.74
CA PRO A 817 -10.69 19.61 -1.95
C PRO A 817 -10.26 18.52 -0.98
N THR A 818 -9.07 18.68 -0.39
CA THR A 818 -8.50 17.70 0.56
C THR A 818 -9.45 17.42 1.74
N TYR A 819 -10.10 18.46 2.26
CA TYR A 819 -11.08 18.39 3.34
C TYR A 819 -12.43 18.80 2.75
N VAL A 820 -13.32 17.83 2.55
CA VAL A 820 -14.54 18.01 1.73
C VAL A 820 -15.58 18.82 2.50
N PRO A 821 -16.17 19.88 1.92
CA PRO A 821 -17.30 20.59 2.49
C PRO A 821 -18.55 19.70 2.57
N LYS A 822 -19.41 19.94 3.57
CA LYS A 822 -20.69 19.24 3.77
C LYS A 822 -21.48 19.01 2.48
N ASN A 823 -21.72 20.06 1.68
CA ASN A 823 -22.55 19.96 0.47
C ASN A 823 -21.94 19.06 -0.60
N GLN A 824 -20.61 19.05 -0.73
CA GLN A 824 -19.91 18.15 -1.64
C GLN A 824 -19.94 16.70 -1.11
N PHE A 825 -19.83 16.51 0.20
CA PHE A 825 -19.99 15.19 0.81
C PHE A 825 -21.40 14.62 0.59
N ILE A 826 -22.44 15.44 0.71
CA ILE A 826 -23.83 15.04 0.40
C ILE A 826 -23.97 14.59 -1.06
N ARG A 827 -23.44 15.38 -2.01
CA ARG A 827 -23.43 14.99 -3.44
C ARG A 827 -22.69 13.68 -3.68
N TYR A 828 -21.56 13.46 -3.00
CA TYR A 828 -20.85 12.19 -3.08
C TYR A 828 -21.71 11.01 -2.59
N LEU A 829 -22.50 11.19 -1.53
CA LEU A 829 -23.43 10.16 -1.06
C LEU A 829 -24.59 9.92 -2.04
N GLU A 830 -25.07 10.97 -2.71
CA GLU A 830 -26.07 10.86 -3.80
C GLU A 830 -25.54 10.07 -5.00
N ASP A 831 -24.31 10.37 -5.42
CA ASP A 831 -23.63 9.63 -6.47
C ASP A 831 -23.39 8.17 -6.05
N TYR A 832 -23.06 7.93 -4.78
CA TYR A 832 -22.86 6.59 -4.23
C TYR A 832 -24.14 5.75 -4.23
N VAL A 833 -25.24 6.33 -3.76
CA VAL A 833 -26.58 5.71 -3.79
C VAL A 833 -26.99 5.38 -5.22
N SER A 834 -26.74 6.29 -6.16
CA SER A 834 -27.04 6.09 -7.58
C SER A 834 -26.16 5.00 -8.21
N HIS A 835 -24.86 5.00 -7.90
CA HIS A 835 -23.89 4.04 -8.44
C HIS A 835 -24.23 2.59 -8.06
N PHE A 836 -24.66 2.36 -6.82
CA PHE A 836 -25.03 1.03 -6.32
C PHE A 836 -26.54 0.76 -6.39
N SER A 837 -27.34 1.66 -6.95
CA SER A 837 -28.81 1.55 -7.01
C SER A 837 -29.46 1.26 -5.65
N ILE A 838 -28.96 1.89 -4.58
CA ILE A 838 -29.43 1.67 -3.21
C ILE A 838 -30.81 2.31 -3.04
N ARG A 839 -31.78 1.57 -2.50
CA ARG A 839 -33.15 2.05 -2.29
C ARG A 839 -33.58 1.90 -0.83
N PRO A 840 -33.32 2.89 0.04
CA PRO A 840 -33.79 2.85 1.42
C PRO A 840 -35.30 3.02 1.52
N MET A 841 -35.92 2.29 2.45
CA MET A 841 -37.32 2.46 2.82
C MET A 841 -37.42 3.54 3.89
N TYR A 842 -37.88 4.71 3.47
CA TYR A 842 -37.98 5.89 4.32
C TYR A 842 -39.19 5.85 5.26
N LYS A 843 -39.12 6.67 6.32
CA LYS A 843 -40.18 6.80 7.32
C LYS A 843 -40.58 5.46 7.95
N ARG A 844 -39.61 4.56 8.13
CA ARG A 844 -39.75 3.28 8.83
C ARG A 844 -39.02 3.36 10.16
N ASN A 845 -39.77 3.65 11.22
CA ASN A 845 -39.22 3.71 12.56
C ASN A 845 -39.22 2.31 13.18
N VAL A 846 -38.05 1.70 13.33
CA VAL A 846 -37.92 0.37 13.94
C VAL A 846 -38.23 0.46 15.43
N GLU A 847 -39.21 -0.31 15.90
CA GLU A 847 -39.65 -0.33 17.30
C GLU A 847 -39.27 -1.63 18.03
N SER A 848 -39.08 -2.72 17.29
CA SER A 848 -38.57 -3.96 17.88
C SER A 848 -37.83 -4.83 16.86
N ALA A 849 -36.76 -5.49 17.30
CA ALA A 849 -36.10 -6.55 16.55
C ALA A 849 -35.87 -7.77 17.46
N GLN A 850 -36.28 -8.95 16.99
CA GLN A 850 -36.13 -10.22 17.72
C GLN A 850 -35.71 -11.32 16.76
N TYR A 851 -34.80 -12.19 17.21
CA TYR A 851 -34.45 -13.39 16.47
C TYR A 851 -35.38 -14.54 16.87
N ASP A 852 -36.08 -15.10 15.89
CA ASP A 852 -36.88 -16.30 16.08
C ASP A 852 -36.00 -17.55 15.88
N GLN A 853 -35.86 -18.33 16.95
CA GLN A 853 -35.06 -19.56 16.95
C GLN A 853 -35.65 -20.66 16.06
N VAL A 854 -36.98 -20.66 15.86
CA VAL A 854 -37.67 -21.69 15.08
C VAL A 854 -37.46 -21.45 13.59
N SER A 855 -37.79 -20.24 13.09
CA SER A 855 -37.61 -19.89 11.68
C SER A 855 -36.16 -19.54 11.32
N LYS A 856 -35.27 -19.39 12.31
CA LYS A 856 -33.88 -18.93 12.15
C LYS A 856 -33.78 -17.60 11.41
N LYS A 857 -34.67 -16.66 11.75
CA LYS A 857 -34.79 -15.34 11.11
C LYS A 857 -34.91 -14.24 12.14
N TRP A 858 -34.43 -13.06 11.77
CA TRP A 858 -34.78 -11.82 12.42
C TRP A 858 -36.17 -11.38 11.97
N ILE A 859 -37.01 -11.06 12.96
CA ILE A 859 -38.30 -10.39 12.81
C ILE A 859 -38.10 -8.96 13.28
N VAL A 860 -38.14 -8.01 12.34
CA VAL A 860 -37.98 -6.59 12.61
C VAL A 860 -39.30 -5.89 12.39
N LYS A 861 -39.86 -5.29 13.44
CA LYS A 861 -41.09 -4.51 13.36
C LYS A 861 -40.78 -3.04 13.24
N ALA A 862 -41.30 -2.39 12.21
CA ALA A 862 -41.14 -0.96 11.98
C ALA A 862 -42.49 -0.29 11.75
N LYS A 863 -42.69 0.86 12.39
CA LYS A 863 -43.86 1.71 12.21
C LYS A 863 -43.68 2.60 10.98
N ASN A 864 -44.65 2.58 10.07
CA ASN A 864 -44.69 3.48 8.93
C ASN A 864 -45.22 4.86 9.35
N VAL A 865 -44.33 5.75 9.77
CA VAL A 865 -44.67 7.12 10.20
C VAL A 865 -44.95 8.07 9.02
N GLY A 866 -44.82 7.59 7.79
CA GLY A 866 -45.05 8.36 6.57
C GLY A 866 -46.37 8.11 5.86
N GLY A 867 -47.10 7.06 6.26
CA GLY A 867 -48.35 6.59 5.64
C GLY A 867 -49.41 6.27 6.68
N SER A 868 -49.97 5.05 6.64
CA SER A 868 -51.10 4.59 7.47
C SER A 868 -50.85 4.57 8.98
N GLY A 869 -49.60 4.70 9.44
CA GLY A 869 -49.23 4.51 10.85
C GLY A 869 -49.19 3.04 11.27
N GLU A 870 -49.37 2.11 10.33
CA GLU A 870 -49.39 0.67 10.57
C GLU A 870 -47.99 0.13 10.92
N MET A 871 -48.02 -0.99 11.64
CA MET A 871 -46.83 -1.77 11.96
C MET A 871 -46.54 -2.75 10.84
N GLU A 872 -45.34 -2.68 10.29
CA GLU A 872 -44.86 -3.57 9.25
C GLU A 872 -43.82 -4.54 9.82
N GLU A 873 -43.86 -5.80 9.39
CA GLU A 873 -42.91 -6.84 9.80
C GLU A 873 -41.99 -7.22 8.64
N TYR A 874 -40.69 -7.26 8.93
CA TYR A 874 -39.63 -7.59 7.98
C TYR A 874 -38.87 -8.82 8.46
N PHE A 875 -38.58 -9.72 7.53
CA PHE A 875 -37.93 -11.00 7.80
C PHE A 875 -36.60 -11.12 7.05
N GLY A 876 -35.55 -11.56 7.73
CA GLY A 876 -34.23 -11.75 7.13
C GLY A 876 -33.35 -12.70 7.91
N GLY A 877 -32.38 -13.33 7.24
CA GLY A 877 -31.41 -14.23 7.88
C GLY A 877 -30.37 -13.48 8.71
N PHE A 878 -30.15 -12.20 8.41
CA PHE A 878 -29.13 -11.36 9.05
C PHE A 878 -29.70 -9.98 9.40
N LEU A 879 -29.22 -9.40 10.50
CA LEU A 879 -29.56 -8.05 10.94
C LEU A 879 -28.29 -7.22 11.11
N VAL A 880 -28.25 -6.05 10.47
CA VAL A 880 -27.13 -5.11 10.56
C VAL A 880 -27.61 -3.80 11.19
N LEU A 881 -27.04 -3.45 12.34
CA LEU A 881 -27.26 -2.21 13.06
C LEU A 881 -26.35 -1.11 12.49
N ALA A 882 -26.95 -0.13 11.82
CA ALA A 882 -26.27 0.97 11.14
C ALA A 882 -26.80 2.36 11.56
N THR A 883 -27.33 2.46 12.78
CA THR A 883 -27.98 3.65 13.35
C THR A 883 -27.01 4.82 13.62
N GLY A 884 -25.71 4.53 13.77
CA GLY A 884 -24.66 5.53 14.05
C GLY A 884 -24.57 5.96 15.52
N GLU A 885 -23.48 6.64 15.87
CA GLU A 885 -23.15 7.03 17.26
C GLU A 885 -23.83 8.32 17.74
N THR A 886 -24.44 9.09 16.83
CA THR A 886 -24.96 10.45 17.09
C THR A 886 -26.44 10.55 16.74
N THR A 887 -27.28 9.82 17.45
CA THR A 887 -28.72 9.73 17.14
C THR A 887 -29.55 10.78 17.86
N ASP A 888 -29.36 10.95 19.17
CA ASP A 888 -30.26 11.74 20.01
C ASP A 888 -29.50 12.86 20.75
N PRO A 889 -29.84 14.15 20.56
CA PRO A 889 -29.10 15.27 21.15
C PRO A 889 -29.20 15.26 22.68
N TYR A 890 -28.08 15.50 23.36
CA TYR A 890 -28.05 15.55 24.83
C TYR A 890 -27.98 16.99 25.32
N ILE A 891 -29.06 17.47 25.94
CA ILE A 891 -29.08 18.74 26.70
C ILE A 891 -29.07 18.36 28.19
N PRO A 892 -28.09 18.84 28.99
CA PRO A 892 -28.04 18.55 30.42
C PRO A 892 -29.19 19.26 31.17
N GLU A 893 -29.67 18.63 32.24
CA GLU A 893 -30.62 19.26 33.16
C GLU A 893 -29.90 20.37 33.94
N ILE A 894 -30.36 21.61 33.77
CA ILE A 894 -29.80 22.80 34.42
C ILE A 894 -30.95 23.54 35.10
N GLU A 895 -30.74 23.90 36.36
CA GLU A 895 -31.71 24.66 37.14
C GLU A 895 -32.01 26.02 36.47
N GLY A 896 -33.30 26.28 36.22
CA GLY A 896 -33.76 27.51 35.57
C GLY A 896 -33.54 27.60 34.06
N LEU A 897 -33.13 26.52 33.38
CA LEU A 897 -32.96 26.54 31.91
C LEU A 897 -34.29 26.79 31.17
N SER A 898 -35.41 26.30 31.70
CA SER A 898 -36.74 26.52 31.12
C SER A 898 -37.25 27.95 31.25
N SER A 899 -36.66 28.75 32.16
CA SER A 899 -36.98 30.17 32.36
C SER A 899 -35.98 31.12 31.70
N PHE A 900 -35.12 30.60 30.81
CA PHE A 900 -34.20 31.43 30.04
C PHE A 900 -34.95 32.27 28.99
N ASN A 901 -34.73 33.58 28.98
CA ASN A 901 -35.46 34.50 28.10
C ASN A 901 -34.99 34.48 26.63
N GLY A 902 -33.81 33.90 26.36
CA GLY A 902 -33.18 33.86 25.04
C GLY A 902 -33.30 32.52 24.31
N ASP A 903 -32.58 32.40 23.19
CA ASP A 903 -32.62 31.20 22.35
C ASP A 903 -31.85 30.04 23.00
N VAL A 904 -32.50 28.88 23.20
CA VAL A 904 -31.83 27.64 23.66
C VAL A 904 -31.80 26.60 22.54
N LEU A 905 -30.60 26.26 22.08
CA LEU A 905 -30.38 25.38 20.94
C LEU A 905 -29.40 24.26 21.29
N HIS A 906 -29.57 23.10 20.67
CA HIS A 906 -28.49 22.12 20.54
C HIS A 906 -27.79 22.30 19.20
N SER A 907 -26.54 21.85 19.08
CA SER A 907 -25.75 21.90 17.84
C SER A 907 -26.45 21.32 16.60
N THR A 908 -27.44 20.43 16.78
CA THR A 908 -28.28 19.86 15.69
C THR A 908 -29.29 20.85 15.10
N LYS A 909 -29.65 21.90 15.83
CA LYS A 909 -30.55 22.98 15.38
C LYS A 909 -29.78 24.20 14.85
N TYR A 910 -28.48 24.31 15.13
CA TYR A 910 -27.65 25.40 14.63
C TYR A 910 -27.35 25.26 13.14
N LYS A 911 -27.44 26.36 12.38
CA LYS A 911 -27.14 26.39 10.93
C LYS A 911 -25.99 27.30 10.56
N SER A 912 -26.03 28.56 11.01
CA SER A 912 -25.04 29.57 10.68
C SER A 912 -24.95 30.62 11.79
N GLY A 913 -23.75 31.19 11.95
CA GLY A 913 -23.51 32.27 12.91
C GLY A 913 -24.18 33.58 12.53
N LYS A 914 -24.64 33.71 11.27
CA LYS A 914 -25.32 34.90 10.75
C LYS A 914 -26.57 35.29 11.53
N GLU A 915 -27.30 34.31 12.07
CA GLU A 915 -28.52 34.54 12.89
C GLU A 915 -28.22 35.13 14.28
N PHE A 916 -26.94 35.17 14.65
CA PHE A 916 -26.45 35.63 15.95
C PHE A 916 -25.53 36.85 15.86
N GLU A 917 -25.52 37.54 14.72
CA GLU A 917 -24.76 38.77 14.54
C GLU A 917 -25.09 39.76 15.67
N ASN A 918 -24.04 40.30 16.31
CA ASN A 918 -24.10 41.20 17.46
C ASN A 918 -24.75 40.64 18.75
N LYS A 919 -25.24 39.40 18.76
CA LYS A 919 -25.75 38.73 19.97
C LYS A 919 -24.62 38.21 20.86
N LYS A 920 -24.86 38.15 22.17
CA LYS A 920 -24.02 37.45 23.15
C LYS A 920 -24.43 35.98 23.19
N VAL A 921 -23.54 35.09 22.73
CA VAL A 921 -23.84 33.66 22.60
C VAL A 921 -22.92 32.84 23.48
N LEU A 922 -23.52 31.99 24.31
CA LEU A 922 -22.83 31.01 25.13
C LEU A 922 -22.82 29.65 24.45
N VAL A 923 -21.63 29.14 24.11
CA VAL A 923 -21.44 27.78 23.61
C VAL A 923 -21.03 26.85 24.76
N VAL A 924 -21.83 25.82 25.02
CA VAL A 924 -21.59 24.87 26.12
C VAL A 924 -21.00 23.59 25.55
N GLY A 925 -19.69 23.38 25.75
CA GLY A 925 -18.98 22.17 25.34
C GLY A 925 -17.85 22.43 24.33
N ALA A 926 -16.68 21.87 24.61
CA ALA A 926 -15.44 22.10 23.86
C ALA A 926 -15.06 20.93 22.92
N GLY A 927 -16.05 20.26 22.33
CA GLY A 927 -15.81 19.27 21.27
C GLY A 927 -15.52 19.92 19.91
N ASN A 928 -15.29 19.12 18.87
CA ASN A 928 -15.09 19.65 17.50
C ASN A 928 -16.26 20.55 17.07
N SER A 929 -17.52 20.15 17.32
CA SER A 929 -18.69 20.97 17.02
C SER A 929 -18.71 22.31 17.77
N GLY A 930 -18.43 22.31 19.08
CA GLY A 930 -18.44 23.55 19.86
C GLY A 930 -17.34 24.53 19.43
N MET A 931 -16.16 23.99 19.07
CA MET A 931 -15.04 24.80 18.57
C MET A 931 -15.30 25.35 17.16
N GLU A 932 -15.92 24.58 16.26
CA GLU A 932 -16.31 25.07 14.93
C GLU A 932 -17.47 26.07 14.98
N ILE A 933 -18.50 25.81 15.80
CA ILE A 933 -19.63 26.74 15.99
C ILE A 933 -19.14 28.04 16.62
N SER A 934 -18.28 27.99 17.64
CA SER A 934 -17.71 29.22 18.24
C SER A 934 -16.90 30.04 17.24
N LEU A 935 -16.15 29.37 16.37
CA LEU A 935 -15.42 30.03 15.28
C LEU A 935 -16.38 30.65 14.25
N ASP A 936 -17.46 29.94 13.91
CA ASP A 936 -18.45 30.44 12.95
C ASP A 936 -19.20 31.66 13.49
N LEU A 937 -19.63 31.62 14.75
CA LEU A 937 -20.23 32.74 15.47
C LEU A 937 -19.31 33.96 15.49
N ALA A 938 -18.06 33.80 15.91
CA ALA A 938 -17.10 34.89 15.97
C ALA A 938 -16.81 35.50 14.58
N ASN A 939 -16.75 34.68 13.53
CA ASN A 939 -16.57 35.17 12.15
C ASN A 939 -17.78 35.96 11.61
N HIS A 940 -18.96 35.80 12.21
CA HIS A 940 -20.18 36.54 11.86
C HIS A 940 -20.52 37.64 12.89
N GLY A 941 -19.54 38.06 13.71
CA GLY A 941 -19.71 39.21 14.61
C GLY A 941 -20.50 38.94 15.89
N ALA A 942 -20.77 37.68 16.24
CA ALA A 942 -21.37 37.33 17.52
C ALA A 942 -20.35 37.45 18.66
N LYS A 943 -20.77 38.01 19.81
CA LYS A 943 -19.96 38.07 21.04
C LYS A 943 -19.96 36.69 21.69
N THR A 944 -18.93 35.90 21.38
CA THR A 944 -18.93 34.46 21.63
C THR A 944 -18.19 34.12 22.92
N SER A 945 -18.85 33.39 23.81
CA SER A 945 -18.24 32.77 25.00
C SER A 945 -18.36 31.26 24.91
N ILE A 946 -17.35 30.51 25.36
CA ILE A 946 -17.35 29.05 25.37
C ILE A 946 -16.99 28.49 26.76
N ILE A 947 -17.74 27.47 27.21
CA ILE A 947 -17.42 26.71 28.43
C ILE A 947 -16.59 25.46 28.09
N VAL A 948 -15.42 25.36 28.71
CA VAL A 948 -14.50 24.22 28.59
C VAL A 948 -14.49 23.46 29.92
N ARG A 949 -15.30 22.40 30.02
CA ARG A 949 -15.50 21.63 31.28
C ARG A 949 -14.36 20.69 31.68
N SER A 950 -13.49 20.32 30.74
CA SER A 950 -12.41 19.37 31.01
C SER A 950 -11.20 19.60 30.11
N PRO A 951 -9.98 19.19 30.52
CA PRO A 951 -8.79 19.32 29.69
C PRO A 951 -8.95 18.67 28.31
N VAL A 952 -8.43 19.34 27.27
CA VAL A 952 -8.54 18.91 25.86
C VAL A 952 -7.21 19.05 25.11
N HIS A 953 -6.95 18.14 24.17
CA HIS A 953 -5.80 18.25 23.27
C HIS A 953 -6.20 18.98 21.99
N PHE A 954 -5.35 19.92 21.55
CA PHE A 954 -5.48 20.59 20.25
C PHE A 954 -4.50 19.98 19.26
N LEU A 955 -4.99 19.58 18.08
CA LEU A 955 -4.16 19.10 16.97
C LEU A 955 -4.49 19.89 15.70
N SER A 956 -3.47 20.16 14.89
CA SER A 956 -3.72 20.67 13.53
C SER A 956 -4.07 19.53 12.59
N ARG A 957 -4.79 19.81 11.51
CA ARG A 957 -5.15 18.80 10.49
C ARG A 957 -3.93 18.06 9.91
N GLY A 958 -2.76 18.71 9.84
CA GLY A 958 -1.52 18.09 9.36
C GLY A 958 -0.95 17.06 10.34
N MET A 959 -1.13 17.26 11.65
CA MET A 959 -0.62 16.35 12.68
C MET A 959 -1.31 14.99 12.68
N LEU A 960 -2.56 14.92 12.19
CA LEU A 960 -3.32 13.67 12.12
C LEU A 960 -2.65 12.62 11.22
N TYR A 961 -1.76 13.02 10.31
CA TYR A 961 -0.99 12.08 9.50
C TYR A 961 0.01 11.25 10.32
N PHE A 962 0.50 11.78 11.44
CA PHE A 962 1.42 11.03 12.31
C PHE A 962 0.75 9.84 13.00
N PHE A 963 -0.59 9.71 12.98
CA PHE A 963 -1.24 8.47 13.39
C PHE A 963 -0.83 7.26 12.52
N VAL A 964 -0.35 7.46 11.28
CA VAL A 964 0.21 6.38 10.46
C VAL A 964 1.44 5.73 11.13
N LEU A 965 2.17 6.49 11.95
CA LEU A 965 3.31 5.99 12.71
C LEU A 965 2.92 4.91 13.72
N LEU A 966 1.64 4.77 14.08
CA LEU A 966 1.15 3.66 14.92
C LEU A 966 1.38 2.28 14.29
N LYS A 967 1.57 2.21 12.96
CA LYS A 967 1.97 0.96 12.30
C LYS A 967 3.42 0.55 12.58
N LEU A 968 4.24 1.50 13.01
CA LEU A 968 5.69 1.36 13.11
C LEU A 968 6.20 1.52 14.55
N PHE A 969 5.51 2.31 15.37
CA PHE A 969 5.95 2.71 16.70
C PHE A 969 4.83 2.54 17.75
N PRO A 970 5.18 2.30 19.03
CA PRO A 970 4.21 2.25 20.12
C PRO A 970 3.38 3.54 20.26
N SER A 971 2.12 3.42 20.69
CA SER A 971 1.19 4.54 20.85
C SER A 971 1.72 5.64 21.79
N SER A 972 2.43 5.27 22.86
CA SER A 972 3.04 6.23 23.79
C SER A 972 4.07 7.16 23.13
N MET A 973 4.81 6.65 22.15
CA MET A 973 5.84 7.42 21.44
C MET A 973 5.20 8.40 20.45
N VAL A 974 4.19 7.92 19.72
CA VAL A 974 3.40 8.77 18.82
C VAL A 974 2.65 9.84 19.62
N ASP A 975 2.11 9.51 20.79
CA ASP A 975 1.48 10.46 21.71
C ASP A 975 2.46 11.54 22.18
N SER A 976 3.66 11.16 22.61
CA SER A 976 4.70 12.12 23.01
C SER A 976 5.06 13.09 21.87
N LEU A 977 5.20 12.57 20.64
CA LEU A 977 5.45 13.38 19.45
C LEU A 977 4.28 14.34 19.18
N LEU A 978 3.03 13.85 19.21
CA LEU A 978 1.85 14.67 18.98
C LEU A 978 1.69 15.77 20.02
N VAL A 979 1.96 15.47 21.29
CA VAL A 979 1.94 16.46 22.38
C VAL A 979 3.02 17.52 22.16
N LEU A 980 4.24 17.12 21.81
CA LEU A 980 5.34 18.04 21.49
C LEU A 980 4.98 18.97 20.32
N LEU A 981 4.55 18.40 19.19
CA LEU A 981 4.14 19.16 18.02
C LEU A 981 2.98 20.12 18.33
N SER A 982 2.01 19.66 19.11
CA SER A 982 0.91 20.50 19.58
C SER A 982 1.38 21.64 20.48
N LYS A 983 2.39 21.44 21.34
CA LYS A 983 2.99 22.54 22.13
C LYS A 983 3.70 23.56 21.23
N LEU A 984 4.41 23.09 20.20
CA LEU A 984 5.11 23.98 19.26
C LEU A 984 4.14 24.82 18.42
N VAL A 985 3.03 24.23 17.96
CA VAL A 985 2.08 24.94 17.08
C VAL A 985 1.11 25.83 17.86
N PHE A 986 0.60 25.36 19.00
CA PHE A 986 -0.44 26.10 19.73
C PHE A 986 0.09 26.82 20.98
N GLY A 987 1.32 26.55 21.42
CA GLY A 987 1.87 27.13 22.64
C GLY A 987 1.16 26.64 23.91
N ASN A 988 1.30 27.42 24.99
CA ASN A 988 0.59 27.18 26.24
C ASN A 988 -0.80 27.82 26.18
N LEU A 989 -1.86 27.00 26.24
CA LEU A 989 -3.25 27.47 26.22
C LEU A 989 -3.85 27.64 27.63
N ALA A 990 -3.12 27.27 28.68
CA ALA A 990 -3.61 27.37 30.06
C ALA A 990 -3.90 28.81 30.47
N SER A 991 -3.11 29.78 29.96
CA SER A 991 -3.35 31.22 30.16
C SER A 991 -4.67 31.73 29.57
N TYR A 992 -5.29 30.94 28.68
CA TYR A 992 -6.58 31.23 28.06
C TYR A 992 -7.70 30.33 28.61
N GLY A 993 -7.50 29.67 29.76
CA GLY A 993 -8.50 28.81 30.39
C GLY A 993 -8.65 27.42 29.77
N ILE A 994 -7.70 26.98 28.94
CA ILE A 994 -7.72 25.66 28.30
C ILE A 994 -6.56 24.81 28.79
N GLU A 995 -6.87 23.87 29.68
CA GLU A 995 -5.89 22.91 30.20
C GLU A 995 -5.67 21.74 29.23
N ARG A 996 -4.43 21.22 29.23
CA ARG A 996 -4.06 20.06 28.43
C ARG A 996 -4.05 18.79 29.30
N PRO A 997 -4.59 17.66 28.82
CA PRO A 997 -4.54 16.40 29.56
C PRO A 997 -3.10 15.91 29.80
N GLN A 998 -2.88 15.25 30.94
CA GLN A 998 -1.60 14.62 31.32
C GLN A 998 -1.21 13.46 30.38
N LYS A 999 -2.19 12.72 29.87
CA LYS A 999 -1.99 11.59 28.95
C LYS A 999 -2.21 12.04 27.51
N GLY A 1000 -1.53 11.41 26.55
CA GLY A 1000 -1.56 11.80 25.14
C GLY A 1000 -2.90 11.55 24.43
N PRO A 1001 -3.11 12.17 23.26
CA PRO A 1001 -4.40 12.16 22.55
C PRO A 1001 -4.89 10.78 22.12
N ILE A 1002 -3.99 9.86 21.72
CA ILE A 1002 -4.34 8.48 21.33
C ILE A 1002 -4.83 7.71 22.53
N TYR A 1003 -4.10 7.79 23.65
CA TYR A 1003 -4.50 7.17 24.91
C TYR A 1003 -5.86 7.70 25.41
N MET A 1004 -6.06 9.03 25.37
CA MET A 1004 -7.31 9.65 25.79
C MET A 1004 -8.51 9.17 24.97
N LYS A 1005 -8.32 9.02 23.64
CA LYS A 1005 -9.35 8.45 22.76
C LYS A 1005 -9.64 6.98 23.11
N ALA A 1006 -8.61 6.15 23.22
CA ALA A 1006 -8.77 4.71 23.42
C ALA A 1006 -9.43 4.36 24.77
N LYS A 1007 -9.04 5.04 25.86
CA LYS A 1007 -9.51 4.72 27.21
C LYS A 1007 -10.81 5.42 27.60
N TYR A 1008 -10.99 6.68 27.18
CA TYR A 1008 -12.08 7.53 27.66
C TYR A 1008 -13.02 8.02 26.56
N GLY A 1009 -12.80 7.63 25.30
CA GLY A 1009 -13.58 8.13 24.16
C GLY A 1009 -13.40 9.64 23.91
N LYS A 1010 -12.39 10.27 24.51
CA LYS A 1010 -12.16 11.73 24.41
C LYS A 1010 -11.29 12.05 23.19
N TYR A 1011 -11.90 12.63 22.17
CA TYR A 1011 -11.22 13.02 20.94
C TYR A 1011 -10.42 14.32 21.11
N PRO A 1012 -9.24 14.45 20.46
CA PRO A 1012 -8.58 15.74 20.34
C PRO A 1012 -9.40 16.68 19.44
N ILE A 1013 -9.34 17.97 19.75
CA ILE A 1013 -9.92 19.04 18.95
C ILE A 1013 -9.04 19.25 17.71
N ILE A 1014 -9.67 19.21 16.54
CA ILE A 1014 -9.01 19.51 15.28
C ILE A 1014 -9.17 21.00 14.99
N ASP A 1015 -8.17 21.77 15.35
CA ASP A 1015 -8.22 23.22 15.19
C ASP A 1015 -8.14 23.63 13.72
N VAL A 1016 -9.05 24.52 13.34
CA VAL A 1016 -9.15 25.10 11.99
C VAL A 1016 -9.13 26.64 12.04
N GLY A 1017 -8.80 27.23 13.19
CA GLY A 1017 -8.74 28.67 13.39
C GLY A 1017 -9.32 29.17 14.72
N THR A 1018 -10.04 28.33 15.46
CA THR A 1018 -10.67 28.70 16.73
C THR A 1018 -9.65 29.14 17.77
N CYS A 1019 -8.51 28.44 17.87
CA CYS A 1019 -7.43 28.80 18.78
C CYS A 1019 -6.88 30.22 18.53
N ARG A 1020 -6.85 30.67 17.27
CA ARG A 1020 -6.43 32.04 16.93
C ARG A 1020 -7.41 33.09 17.49
N LYS A 1021 -8.71 32.83 17.35
CA LYS A 1021 -9.80 33.70 17.85
C LYS A 1021 -9.88 33.74 19.38
N ILE A 1022 -9.55 32.63 20.04
CA ILE A 1022 -9.40 32.60 21.50
C ILE A 1022 -8.22 33.48 21.94
N LYS A 1023 -7.07 33.37 21.25
CA LYS A 1023 -5.88 34.17 21.57
C LYS A 1023 -6.05 35.67 21.31
N SER A 1024 -6.85 36.06 20.31
CA SER A 1024 -7.17 37.46 20.06
C SER A 1024 -8.24 38.04 21.01
N GLY A 1025 -8.87 37.20 21.82
CA GLY A 1025 -9.96 37.60 22.73
C GLY A 1025 -11.34 37.72 22.06
N GLU A 1026 -11.46 37.40 20.77
CA GLU A 1026 -12.73 37.39 20.05
C GLU A 1026 -13.66 36.25 20.50
N ILE A 1027 -13.09 35.16 21.02
CA ILE A 1027 -13.82 34.09 21.71
C ILE A 1027 -13.35 34.04 23.16
N GLN A 1028 -14.26 34.30 24.10
CA GLN A 1028 -13.97 34.27 25.52
C GLN A 1028 -14.14 32.85 26.09
N VAL A 1029 -13.12 32.31 26.74
CA VAL A 1029 -13.23 31.03 27.46
C VAL A 1029 -13.68 31.29 28.90
N LEU A 1030 -14.77 30.64 29.31
CA LEU A 1030 -15.32 30.77 30.66
C LEU A 1030 -14.85 29.59 31.56
N PRO A 1031 -14.31 29.88 32.75
CA PRO A 1031 -13.55 28.89 33.55
C PRO A 1031 -14.41 28.01 34.49
N ALA A 1032 -15.70 27.81 34.23
CA ALA A 1032 -16.57 26.99 35.09
C ALA A 1032 -17.82 26.49 34.36
N GLU A 1033 -18.43 25.43 34.88
CA GLU A 1033 -19.75 24.96 34.45
C GLU A 1033 -20.87 25.92 34.85
N ILE A 1034 -22.02 25.81 34.19
CA ILE A 1034 -23.24 26.51 34.56
C ILE A 1034 -23.72 25.98 35.92
N GLY A 1035 -24.00 26.90 36.86
CA GLY A 1035 -24.62 26.62 38.15
C GLY A 1035 -26.13 26.74 38.05
N SER A 1036 -26.63 27.96 37.79
CA SER A 1036 -28.06 28.26 37.65
C SER A 1036 -28.33 29.27 36.53
N ILE A 1037 -29.57 29.31 36.04
CA ILE A 1037 -30.03 30.29 35.06
C ILE A 1037 -31.23 31.05 35.62
N ARG A 1038 -31.22 32.38 35.53
CA ARG A 1038 -32.34 33.25 35.98
C ARG A 1038 -32.60 34.34 34.94
N GLY A 1039 -33.70 34.23 34.20
CA GLY A 1039 -34.03 35.17 33.11
C GLY A 1039 -32.99 35.13 31.99
N GLY A 1040 -32.32 36.24 31.69
CA GLY A 1040 -31.19 36.28 30.73
C GLY A 1040 -29.81 35.99 31.34
N GLN A 1041 -29.73 35.82 32.66
CA GLN A 1041 -28.48 35.68 33.40
C GLN A 1041 -28.10 34.22 33.58
N VAL A 1042 -26.87 33.87 33.20
CA VAL A 1042 -26.24 32.57 33.46
C VAL A 1042 -25.21 32.74 34.56
N GLU A 1043 -25.44 32.08 35.69
CA GLU A 1043 -24.51 32.04 36.82
C GLU A 1043 -23.64 30.78 36.72
N LEU A 1044 -22.32 30.95 36.75
CA LEU A 1044 -21.37 29.85 36.75
C LEU A 1044 -21.13 29.33 38.18
N LYS A 1045 -20.70 28.07 38.33
CA LYS A 1045 -20.39 27.46 39.65
C LYS A 1045 -19.34 28.20 40.48
N ASN A 1046 -18.57 29.12 39.88
CA ASN A 1046 -17.60 29.96 40.57
C ASN A 1046 -18.20 31.30 41.08
N GLY A 1047 -19.52 31.47 41.03
CA GLY A 1047 -20.25 32.65 41.49
C GLY A 1047 -20.23 33.84 40.52
N LYS A 1048 -19.63 33.72 39.32
CA LYS A 1048 -19.67 34.77 38.30
C LYS A 1048 -20.91 34.64 37.42
N SER A 1049 -21.57 35.76 37.16
CA SER A 1049 -22.78 35.82 36.35
C SER A 1049 -22.59 36.63 35.08
N TYR A 1050 -23.13 36.13 33.97
CA TYR A 1050 -23.03 36.72 32.64
C TYR A 1050 -24.40 36.80 31.98
N GLN A 1051 -24.61 37.80 31.11
CA GLN A 1051 -25.84 37.97 30.33
C GLN A 1051 -25.63 37.42 28.93
N PHE A 1052 -26.55 36.57 28.47
CA PHE A 1052 -26.52 35.98 27.12
C PHE A 1052 -27.88 36.11 26.45
N ASP A 1053 -27.86 36.26 25.12
CA ASP A 1053 -29.05 36.29 24.27
C ASP A 1053 -29.37 34.88 23.73
N ALA A 1054 -28.39 33.98 23.70
CA ALA A 1054 -28.55 32.60 23.26
C ALA A 1054 -27.57 31.63 23.95
N ILE A 1055 -28.01 30.39 24.14
CA ILE A 1055 -27.21 29.27 24.64
C ILE A 1055 -27.23 28.14 23.59
N ILE A 1056 -26.05 27.71 23.15
CA ILE A 1056 -25.88 26.62 22.19
C ILE A 1056 -25.15 25.45 22.86
N PHE A 1057 -25.89 24.36 23.08
CA PHE A 1057 -25.39 23.12 23.65
C PHE A 1057 -24.66 22.29 22.60
N CYS A 1058 -23.36 22.09 22.82
CA CYS A 1058 -22.46 21.20 22.08
C CYS A 1058 -22.01 20.03 22.96
N THR A 1059 -22.98 19.46 23.69
CA THR A 1059 -22.79 18.53 24.80
C THR A 1059 -22.82 17.05 24.41
N GLY A 1060 -22.97 16.74 23.12
CA GLY A 1060 -22.89 15.38 22.58
C GLY A 1060 -24.25 14.74 22.34
N PHE A 1061 -24.26 13.41 22.20
CA PHE A 1061 -25.45 12.64 21.84
C PHE A 1061 -25.58 11.40 22.75
N LYS A 1062 -26.80 10.87 22.87
CA LYS A 1062 -27.11 9.55 23.45
C LYS A 1062 -27.51 8.59 22.31
N SER A 1063 -27.22 7.29 22.48
CA SER A 1063 -27.72 6.22 21.60
C SER A 1063 -29.01 5.63 22.18
N SER A 1064 -29.98 5.36 21.32
CA SER A 1064 -31.26 4.71 21.64
C SER A 1064 -31.34 3.26 21.12
N THR A 1065 -30.22 2.72 20.63
CA THR A 1065 -30.17 1.41 19.93
C THR A 1065 -30.56 0.24 20.86
N ASN A 1066 -30.27 0.34 22.15
CA ASN A 1066 -30.61 -0.65 23.17
C ASN A 1066 -32.12 -0.70 23.52
N LEU A 1067 -32.92 0.30 23.10
CA LEU A 1067 -34.33 0.39 23.50
C LEU A 1067 -35.26 -0.55 22.71
N TRP A 1068 -34.84 -1.02 21.53
CA TRP A 1068 -35.70 -1.80 20.62
C TRP A 1068 -35.14 -3.17 20.21
N ILE A 1069 -33.88 -3.49 20.48
CA ILE A 1069 -33.35 -4.84 20.29
C ILE A 1069 -33.58 -5.68 21.56
N LYS A 1070 -34.35 -6.78 21.44
CA LYS A 1070 -34.66 -7.68 22.57
C LYS A 1070 -33.84 -8.97 22.48
N GLY A 1071 -33.10 -9.32 23.53
CA GLY A 1071 -32.37 -10.59 23.64
C GLY A 1071 -30.87 -10.55 23.32
N ASP A 1072 -30.23 -9.37 23.36
CA ASP A 1072 -28.79 -9.21 23.14
C ASP A 1072 -28.05 -8.69 24.38
N ASP A 1073 -27.78 -9.59 25.32
CA ASP A 1073 -26.95 -9.28 26.50
C ASP A 1073 -25.44 -9.24 26.16
N TYR A 1074 -25.04 -9.51 24.92
CA TYR A 1074 -23.64 -9.83 24.58
C TYR A 1074 -22.93 -8.75 23.75
N LEU A 1075 -23.57 -8.16 22.74
CA LEU A 1075 -22.87 -7.26 21.80
C LEU A 1075 -22.87 -5.79 22.24
N LEU A 1076 -23.93 -5.29 22.87
CA LEU A 1076 -24.09 -3.87 23.24
C LEU A 1076 -23.98 -3.65 24.76
N LYS A 1077 -23.48 -2.48 25.16
CA LYS A 1077 -23.52 -1.96 26.54
C LYS A 1077 -24.89 -1.34 26.83
N GLU A 1078 -25.15 -1.01 28.10
CA GLU A 1078 -26.35 -0.28 28.52
C GLU A 1078 -26.52 1.09 27.84
N ASP A 1079 -25.44 1.70 27.36
CA ASP A 1079 -25.46 2.96 26.60
C ASP A 1079 -25.66 2.75 25.08
N GLY A 1080 -25.92 1.52 24.63
CA GLY A 1080 -26.16 1.19 23.22
C GLY A 1080 -24.90 1.17 22.34
N ILE A 1081 -23.70 1.16 22.93
CA ILE A 1081 -22.40 1.08 22.23
C ILE A 1081 -21.87 -0.37 22.28
N PRO A 1082 -21.23 -0.90 21.22
CA PRO A 1082 -20.67 -2.26 21.24
C PRO A 1082 -19.64 -2.49 22.36
N LYS A 1083 -19.65 -3.70 22.95
CA LYS A 1083 -18.65 -4.12 23.94
C LYS A 1083 -17.28 -4.31 23.24
N PRO A 1084 -16.18 -3.80 23.81
CA PRO A 1084 -14.84 -4.07 23.29
C PRO A 1084 -14.43 -5.52 23.61
N SER A 1085 -13.93 -6.26 22.62
CA SER A 1085 -13.40 -7.62 22.81
C SER A 1085 -11.96 -7.63 23.32
N SER A 1086 -11.22 -6.52 23.16
CA SER A 1086 -9.92 -6.22 23.80
C SER A 1086 -9.66 -4.70 23.78
N PRO A 1087 -8.59 -4.17 24.43
CA PRO A 1087 -8.26 -2.74 24.40
C PRO A 1087 -8.09 -2.13 23.00
N ASP A 1088 -7.84 -2.97 21.98
CA ASP A 1088 -7.53 -2.55 20.60
C ASP A 1088 -8.46 -3.17 19.53
N LEU A 1089 -9.40 -4.05 19.91
CA LEU A 1089 -10.36 -4.70 19.00
C LEU A 1089 -11.76 -4.65 19.63
N TRP A 1090 -12.77 -4.28 18.83
CA TRP A 1090 -14.17 -4.32 19.24
C TRP A 1090 -14.92 -5.35 18.40
N GLU A 1091 -16.00 -5.87 18.96
CA GLU A 1091 -16.77 -6.96 18.38
C GLU A 1091 -17.85 -6.41 17.45
N TRP A 1092 -17.71 -6.64 16.14
CA TRP A 1092 -18.66 -6.20 15.11
C TRP A 1092 -19.70 -7.27 14.75
N LYS A 1093 -19.56 -8.47 15.33
CA LYS A 1093 -20.37 -9.67 15.06
C LYS A 1093 -20.96 -10.18 16.37
N GLY A 1094 -22.28 -10.25 16.44
CA GLY A 1094 -23.03 -10.87 17.51
C GLY A 1094 -23.46 -12.30 17.16
N LYS A 1095 -24.31 -12.87 18.02
CA LYS A 1095 -24.95 -14.18 17.77
C LYS A 1095 -26.00 -14.08 16.66
N ASN A 1096 -26.34 -15.22 16.06
CA ASN A 1096 -27.49 -15.36 15.16
C ASN A 1096 -27.49 -14.39 13.96
N GLY A 1097 -26.32 -14.07 13.40
CA GLY A 1097 -26.22 -13.19 12.23
C GLY A 1097 -26.50 -11.70 12.52
N LEU A 1098 -26.39 -11.27 13.78
CA LEU A 1098 -26.42 -9.86 14.17
C LEU A 1098 -25.05 -9.20 13.93
N TYR A 1099 -25.04 -8.01 13.34
CA TYR A 1099 -23.82 -7.25 13.11
C TYR A 1099 -23.99 -5.77 13.45
N CYS A 1100 -22.89 -5.11 13.82
CA CYS A 1100 -22.82 -3.68 14.07
C CYS A 1100 -21.85 -3.03 13.08
N VAL A 1101 -22.28 -1.99 12.36
CA VAL A 1101 -21.44 -1.26 11.40
C VAL A 1101 -21.30 0.21 11.78
N GLY A 1102 -20.07 0.65 12.03
CA GLY A 1102 -19.76 2.06 12.32
C GLY A 1102 -20.30 2.60 13.65
N LEU A 1103 -20.40 1.74 14.67
CA LEU A 1103 -20.75 2.09 16.06
C LEU A 1103 -19.52 2.14 17.00
N SER A 1104 -18.31 2.14 16.44
CA SER A 1104 -17.08 1.79 17.17
C SER A 1104 -16.13 2.95 17.50
N GLY A 1105 -16.52 4.19 17.25
CA GLY A 1105 -15.68 5.39 17.40
C GLY A 1105 -14.51 5.47 16.40
N ARG A 1106 -14.54 4.68 15.33
CA ARG A 1106 -13.48 4.66 14.29
C ARG A 1106 -13.77 5.56 13.10
N GLY A 1107 -14.92 6.23 13.08
CA GLY A 1107 -15.35 7.11 12.00
C GLY A 1107 -15.50 6.37 10.66
N PHE A 1108 -15.52 7.10 9.56
CA PHE A 1108 -15.81 6.55 8.22
C PHE A 1108 -14.89 5.41 7.78
N ASN A 1109 -13.59 5.49 8.06
CA ASN A 1109 -12.66 4.42 7.73
C ASN A 1109 -12.94 3.14 8.53
N GLY A 1110 -13.45 3.27 9.75
CA GLY A 1110 -14.00 2.17 10.54
C GLY A 1110 -15.20 1.55 9.84
N SER A 1111 -16.24 2.34 9.57
CA SER A 1111 -17.45 1.89 8.88
C SER A 1111 -17.15 1.18 7.57
N LYS A 1112 -16.18 1.68 6.78
CA LYS A 1112 -15.72 1.05 5.53
C LYS A 1112 -15.18 -0.37 5.77
N MET A 1113 -14.29 -0.51 6.75
CA MET A 1113 -13.66 -1.80 7.06
C MET A 1113 -14.67 -2.78 7.67
N ASP A 1114 -15.56 -2.30 8.53
CA ASP A 1114 -16.63 -3.10 9.14
C ASP A 1114 -17.58 -3.64 8.07
N ALA A 1115 -18.07 -2.76 7.19
CA ALA A 1115 -18.97 -3.15 6.10
C ALA A 1115 -18.34 -4.22 5.19
N GLN A 1116 -17.05 -4.10 4.87
CA GLN A 1116 -16.34 -5.10 4.07
C GLN A 1116 -16.18 -6.44 4.79
N ASN A 1117 -15.85 -6.40 6.08
CA ASN A 1117 -15.72 -7.62 6.90
C ASN A 1117 -17.07 -8.32 7.06
N ILE A 1118 -18.13 -7.57 7.38
CA ILE A 1118 -19.50 -8.09 7.51
C ILE A 1118 -19.97 -8.70 6.20
N ALA A 1119 -19.78 -8.01 5.07
CA ALA A 1119 -20.20 -8.52 3.76
C ALA A 1119 -19.47 -9.82 3.38
N ASN A 1120 -18.18 -9.93 3.67
CA ASN A 1120 -17.42 -11.15 3.44
C ASN A 1120 -17.83 -12.29 4.37
N ASP A 1121 -18.14 -12.01 5.63
CA ASP A 1121 -18.63 -13.01 6.60
C ASP A 1121 -20.02 -13.53 6.18
N ILE A 1122 -20.96 -12.65 5.84
CA ILE A 1122 -22.26 -13.04 5.29
C ILE A 1122 -22.08 -13.89 4.03
N LYS A 1123 -21.19 -13.48 3.11
CA LYS A 1123 -20.87 -14.27 1.91
C LYS A 1123 -20.31 -15.65 2.23
N SER A 1124 -19.55 -15.80 3.32
CA SER A 1124 -19.03 -17.12 3.71
C SER A 1124 -20.10 -18.03 4.32
N PHE A 1125 -21.19 -17.45 4.85
CA PHE A 1125 -22.35 -18.18 5.34
C PHE A 1125 -23.34 -18.58 4.23
N LEU A 1126 -23.44 -17.78 3.17
CA LEU A 1126 -24.29 -18.01 2.00
C LEU A 1126 -23.63 -18.93 0.98
#